data_AF-A0A927BMT6-F1
#
_entry.id   AF-A0A927BMT6-F1
#
_cell.length_a   1.000
_cell.length_b   1.000
_cell.length_c   1.000
_cell.angle_alpha   90.00
_cell.angle_beta   90.00
_cell.angle_gamma   90.00
#
_symmetry.space_group_name_H-M   'P 1'
#
loop_
_entity.id
_entity.type
_entity.pdbx_description
1 polymer ?
#
loop_
_entity_poly.entity_id
_entity_poly.type
_entity_poly.pdbx_seq_one_letter_code
_entity_poly.pdbx_strand_id
1 'polypeptide(L)'
;MVMSGRTRLALCAYAATLLAAGSLIPLVEEAGWLVPAAVLLGVQSGAGALARRAPLARSVTVAVQTLVTLVLLTLVFVRDLALFGVVPTPGALVGLGELLMAGGEDVGTYAIPAPLTDGIELMMVGGVLVIGLAVDAMAVTFRSAAPAGLPLLALYSVAAGLSDGGAGWLWFVLAASGYLLLLLAEGRDRLSQWGRVFGGASRTKGGLADGLSGVSGGSSPVRTGRRIGVLALGVALVAPLALPSLDTGLLGGSGPGNGRGSGGGTISAVNPLVSLQNNLNQPENREVMTYRSNIQDPQSLYLRILALDEFNGSEWRSSTRRLTDIPDRLPLPEGLGADVSVTEVRTNISASRSYQQTYLPLPYPASEVRIGGRWRYEPEGRTLVGDDGQTTRGAQYEVGSLVVEPTAEQLAAAGAPPEKLLREYTRVPDSLPAVVAETAERVTEGSANAYERAVKLQDWFASEGGFTYDTSVTSGTGTTAIARFLRDKEGFCVHFSFSMAAMARTLGIPARVAVGFTPGTMKSDGAISVGLRDAHAWPELYFEGVGWTRFEPTPSRGSTPSWTRPEVPTDGASDVAEPSATASAAPSAAPSAENSCPPQLRQEGGCGPSQEPGSALPTDRGTPAGTVLLVVVAAVAVLVLPLSPLLWRTRTRNRRLGTGGRTPADAAARTMAAWREVADTAWDHGIAPDDSLTPRKAAARIVRLGRLDTTAAEAVHRIAGSVEQVLYAPEPRPAAAAADDALAVRAGLEAAASRGPGCGRCSCHDRPSGWCGRSPNAVRRSPSAGRPARGPAAGRPDCAASHASTADAAPTGRDPWAPPGGPVGQRASRAGRGTAVAAVARGPQRLWGLSPRLWDCCCGAEAAAVRPMREGVCGNG
;
A
#
# COMPACT_ATOMS: atom_id res chain seq x y z
N MET A 1 38.95 -6.34 16.22
CA MET A 1 38.31 -7.67 16.11
C MET A 1 37.98 -7.97 14.65
N VAL A 2 38.01 -9.22 14.20
CA VAL A 2 37.52 -9.58 12.86
C VAL A 2 35.99 -9.73 12.92
N MET A 3 35.25 -8.87 12.24
CA MET A 3 33.79 -8.96 12.14
C MET A 3 33.39 -10.22 11.34
N SER A 4 32.36 -10.94 11.79
CA SER A 4 31.82 -12.06 11.03
C SER A 4 31.09 -11.58 9.77
N GLY A 5 31.10 -12.37 8.70
CA GLY A 5 30.41 -12.07 7.45
C GLY A 5 28.93 -11.74 7.64
N ARG A 6 28.22 -12.53 8.46
CA ARG A 6 26.81 -12.28 8.84
C ARG A 6 26.61 -10.94 9.55
N THR A 7 27.55 -10.53 10.40
CA THR A 7 27.51 -9.23 11.09
C THR A 7 27.70 -8.08 10.11
N ARG A 8 28.62 -8.21 9.16
CA ARG A 8 28.79 -7.22 8.07
C ARG A 8 27.52 -7.11 7.22
N LEU A 9 26.92 -8.24 6.83
CA LEU A 9 25.73 -8.25 5.99
C LEU A 9 24.52 -7.58 6.67
N ALA A 10 24.32 -7.84 7.97
CA ALA A 10 23.27 -7.17 8.77
C ALA A 10 23.48 -5.65 8.88
N LEU A 11 24.72 -5.19 9.08
CA LEU A 11 25.03 -3.76 9.09
C LEU A 11 24.83 -3.09 7.72
N CYS A 12 25.10 -3.81 6.63
CA CYS A 12 24.77 -3.32 5.28
C CYS A 12 23.25 -3.32 5.01
N ALA A 13 22.48 -4.26 5.55
CA ALA A 13 21.02 -4.29 5.42
C ALA A 13 20.37 -3.10 6.16
N TYR A 14 20.81 -2.85 7.40
CA TYR A 14 20.48 -1.67 8.19
C TYR A 14 20.80 -0.36 7.43
N ALA A 15 22.05 -0.21 6.97
CA ALA A 15 22.48 1.00 6.26
C ALA A 15 21.74 1.21 4.92
N ALA A 16 21.47 0.14 4.16
CA ALA A 16 20.72 0.23 2.91
C ALA A 16 19.27 0.69 3.15
N THR A 17 18.64 0.19 4.21
CA THR A 17 17.28 0.58 4.61
C THR A 17 17.23 2.06 5.01
N LEU A 18 18.20 2.56 5.80
CA LEU A 18 18.25 3.97 6.18
C LEU A 18 18.54 4.91 5.00
N LEU A 19 19.44 4.52 4.09
CA LEU A 19 19.73 5.32 2.90
C LEU A 19 18.54 5.39 1.93
N ALA A 20 17.68 4.37 1.92
CA ALA A 20 16.39 4.42 1.21
C ALA A 20 15.34 5.24 1.99
N ALA A 21 15.25 5.07 3.31
CA ALA A 21 14.33 5.85 4.17
C ALA A 21 14.57 7.36 4.09
N GLY A 22 15.81 7.80 3.89
CA GLY A 22 16.14 9.22 3.66
C GLY A 22 15.38 9.88 2.50
N SER A 23 14.92 9.10 1.51
CA SER A 23 14.07 9.62 0.43
C SER A 23 12.71 10.16 0.89
N LEU A 24 12.21 9.72 2.06
CA LEU A 24 10.96 10.21 2.64
C LEU A 24 11.10 11.56 3.36
N ILE A 25 12.33 12.05 3.61
CA ILE A 25 12.56 13.30 4.36
C ILE A 25 11.82 14.51 3.75
N PRO A 26 11.78 14.72 2.41
CA PRO A 26 11.07 15.86 1.80
C PRO A 26 9.54 15.79 1.88
N LEU A 27 8.95 14.69 2.39
CA LEU A 27 7.50 14.52 2.46
C LEU A 27 6.87 15.22 3.68
N VAL A 28 7.67 15.58 4.68
CA VAL A 28 7.22 16.18 5.95
C VAL A 28 8.06 17.40 6.33
N GLU A 29 7.47 18.31 7.09
CA GLU A 29 8.13 19.55 7.55
C GLU A 29 9.31 19.26 8.49
N GLU A 30 9.16 18.27 9.39
CA GLU A 30 10.17 17.91 10.38
C GLU A 30 10.84 16.55 10.09
N ALA A 31 12.17 16.55 9.94
CA ALA A 31 12.96 15.34 9.79
C ALA A 31 13.16 14.53 11.10
N GLY A 32 12.45 14.88 12.18
CA GLY A 32 12.63 14.32 13.53
C GLY A 32 12.48 12.79 13.59
N TRP A 33 11.46 12.26 12.92
CA TRP A 33 11.10 10.84 12.85
C TRP A 33 12.23 9.90 12.39
N LEU A 34 13.22 10.41 11.65
CA LEU A 34 14.31 9.60 11.13
C LEU A 34 15.21 9.05 12.27
N VAL A 35 15.31 9.78 13.38
CA VAL A 35 16.10 9.38 14.55
C VAL A 35 15.48 8.18 15.29
N PRO A 36 14.19 8.20 15.73
CA PRO A 36 13.56 7.01 16.28
C PRO A 36 13.51 5.87 15.26
N ALA A 37 13.18 6.13 13.98
CA ALA A 37 13.23 5.10 12.93
C ALA A 37 14.59 4.37 12.89
N ALA A 38 15.70 5.11 12.94
CA ALA A 38 17.04 4.53 12.96
C ALA A 38 17.35 3.71 14.23
N VAL A 39 16.96 4.18 15.42
CA VAL A 39 17.19 3.44 16.66
C VAL A 39 16.37 2.15 16.69
N LEU A 40 15.08 2.22 16.37
CA LEU A 40 14.17 1.07 16.38
C LEU A 40 14.61 0.02 15.35
N LEU A 41 15.00 0.45 14.13
CA LEU A 41 15.55 -0.43 13.10
C LEU A 41 16.89 -1.05 13.54
N GLY A 42 17.69 -0.33 14.32
CA GLY A 42 18.91 -0.81 14.96
C GLY A 42 18.64 -1.94 15.95
N VAL A 43 17.63 -1.78 16.81
CA VAL A 43 17.18 -2.83 17.75
C VAL A 43 16.63 -4.05 17.00
N GLN A 44 15.78 -3.85 15.98
CA GLN A 44 15.24 -4.93 15.13
C GLN A 44 16.35 -5.72 14.41
N SER A 45 17.36 -5.03 13.89
CA SER A 45 18.53 -5.64 13.24
C SER A 45 19.43 -6.38 14.25
N GLY A 46 19.58 -5.80 15.44
CA GLY A 46 20.28 -6.41 16.58
C GLY A 46 19.60 -7.68 17.08
N ALA A 47 18.27 -7.68 17.18
CA ALA A 47 17.45 -8.82 17.54
C ALA A 47 17.66 -9.99 16.57
N GLY A 48 17.57 -9.75 15.26
CA GLY A 48 17.90 -10.75 14.24
C GLY A 48 19.35 -11.24 14.35
N ALA A 49 20.31 -10.34 14.55
CA ALA A 49 21.72 -10.69 14.70
C ALA A 49 22.04 -11.49 15.98
N LEU A 50 21.20 -11.41 17.03
CA LEU A 50 21.27 -12.22 18.24
C LEU A 50 20.55 -13.57 18.05
N ALA A 51 19.33 -13.58 17.52
CA ALA A 51 18.57 -14.80 17.22
C ALA A 51 19.36 -15.74 16.30
N ARG A 52 20.05 -15.20 15.29
CA ARG A 52 20.95 -15.95 14.36
C ARG A 52 22.23 -16.51 15.00
N ARG A 53 22.47 -16.32 16.30
CA ARG A 53 23.52 -17.00 17.09
C ARG A 53 23.01 -18.25 17.79
N ALA A 54 21.71 -18.33 18.08
CA ALA A 54 21.06 -19.53 18.57
C ALA A 54 20.77 -20.49 17.39
N PRO A 55 20.59 -21.81 17.64
CA PRO A 55 20.27 -22.79 16.60
C PRO A 55 18.78 -22.75 16.20
N LEU A 56 18.22 -21.57 16.01
CA LEU A 56 16.81 -21.36 15.66
C LEU A 56 16.56 -21.60 14.17
N ALA A 57 15.32 -21.99 13.84
CA ALA A 57 14.87 -22.03 12.45
C ALA A 57 14.83 -20.62 11.84
N ARG A 58 14.97 -20.54 10.50
CA ARG A 58 14.96 -19.26 9.76
C ARG A 58 13.64 -18.50 9.93
N SER A 59 12.51 -19.21 9.90
CA SER A 59 11.18 -18.67 10.18
C SER A 59 11.06 -18.10 11.60
N VAL A 60 11.54 -18.83 12.61
CA VAL A 60 11.55 -18.39 14.02
C VAL A 60 12.42 -17.15 14.21
N THR A 61 13.51 -17.01 13.46
CA THR A 61 14.33 -15.78 13.45
C THR A 61 13.51 -14.57 13.00
N VAL A 62 12.77 -14.68 11.89
CA VAL A 62 11.91 -13.60 11.38
C VAL A 62 10.77 -13.33 12.36
N ALA A 63 10.10 -14.35 12.90
CA ALA A 63 9.01 -14.18 13.86
C ALA A 63 9.46 -13.47 15.15
N VAL A 64 10.67 -13.75 15.66
CA VAL A 64 11.27 -13.02 16.78
C VAL A 64 11.51 -11.55 16.41
N GLN A 65 11.95 -11.26 15.18
CA GLN A 65 12.12 -9.88 14.73
C GLN A 65 10.78 -9.16 14.60
N THR A 66 9.75 -9.78 14.00
CA THR A 66 8.38 -9.22 13.91
C THR A 66 7.78 -8.94 15.28
N LEU A 67 7.96 -9.83 16.25
CA LEU A 67 7.49 -9.62 17.62
C LEU A 67 8.21 -8.44 18.30
N VAL A 68 9.52 -8.28 18.05
CA VAL A 68 10.27 -7.10 18.49
C VAL A 68 9.76 -5.83 17.81
N THR A 69 9.52 -5.84 16.50
CA THR A 69 8.93 -4.70 15.78
C THR A 69 7.61 -4.26 16.39
N LEU A 70 6.71 -5.22 16.67
CA LEU A 70 5.41 -4.95 17.28
C LEU A 70 5.55 -4.34 18.69
N VAL A 71 6.39 -4.94 19.54
CA VAL A 71 6.68 -4.42 20.90
C VAL A 71 7.30 -3.02 20.83
N LEU A 72 8.19 -2.76 19.87
CA LEU A 72 8.82 -1.45 19.67
C LEU A 72 7.82 -0.37 19.24
N LEU A 73 6.91 -0.67 18.30
CA LEU A 73 5.85 0.26 17.89
C LEU A 73 4.87 0.54 19.04
N THR A 74 4.44 -0.51 19.74
CA THR A 74 3.61 -0.36 20.95
C THR A 74 4.28 0.50 22.02
N LEU A 75 5.59 0.32 22.26
CA LEU A 75 6.36 1.08 23.25
C LEU A 75 6.51 2.57 22.95
N VAL A 76 6.44 2.97 21.68
CA VAL A 76 6.61 4.35 21.23
C VAL A 76 5.27 5.07 21.11
N PHE A 77 4.32 4.48 20.36
CA PHE A 77 3.08 5.17 19.98
C PHE A 77 1.89 4.89 20.89
N VAL A 78 1.81 3.71 21.52
CA VAL A 78 0.60 3.25 22.24
C VAL A 78 0.95 2.62 23.60
N ARG A 79 1.90 3.25 24.29
CA ARG A 79 2.50 2.75 25.54
C ARG A 79 1.47 2.56 26.66
N ASP A 80 0.51 3.46 26.76
CA ASP A 80 -0.42 3.51 27.90
C ASP A 80 -1.53 2.44 27.83
N LEU A 81 -1.75 1.82 26.66
CA LEU A 81 -2.63 0.65 26.50
C LEU A 81 -1.89 -0.69 26.68
N ALA A 82 -0.56 -0.67 26.83
CA ALA A 82 0.26 -1.88 26.92
C ALA A 82 0.37 -2.42 28.35
N LEU A 83 0.37 -3.75 28.51
CA LEU A 83 0.47 -4.39 29.82
C LEU A 83 1.88 -4.15 30.38
N PHE A 84 1.94 -3.53 31.57
CA PHE A 84 3.16 -2.97 32.17
C PHE A 84 3.93 -2.00 31.25
N GLY A 85 3.26 -1.40 30.27
CA GLY A 85 3.86 -0.52 29.27
C GLY A 85 4.77 -1.21 28.24
N VAL A 86 4.82 -2.56 28.20
CA VAL A 86 5.78 -3.31 27.35
C VAL A 86 5.12 -4.41 26.51
N VAL A 87 4.12 -5.12 27.04
CA VAL A 87 3.48 -6.24 26.31
C VAL A 87 2.23 -5.73 25.58
N PRO A 88 2.13 -5.88 24.25
CA PRO A 88 0.95 -5.45 23.50
C PRO A 88 -0.29 -6.20 23.95
N THR A 89 -1.31 -5.43 24.36
CA THR A 89 -2.67 -5.93 24.64
C THR A 89 -3.50 -5.87 23.36
N PRO A 90 -4.69 -6.51 23.31
CA PRO A 90 -5.65 -6.27 22.23
C PRO A 90 -5.99 -4.78 22.06
N GLY A 91 -6.09 -4.01 23.16
CA GLY A 91 -6.32 -2.56 23.11
C GLY A 91 -5.17 -1.78 22.46
N ALA A 92 -3.92 -2.16 22.74
CA ALA A 92 -2.76 -1.55 22.08
C ALA A 92 -2.69 -1.87 20.57
N LEU A 93 -3.23 -3.02 20.13
CA LEU A 93 -3.38 -3.33 18.71
C LEU A 93 -4.49 -2.50 18.04
N VAL A 94 -5.59 -2.23 18.75
CA VAL A 94 -6.65 -1.34 18.28
C VAL A 94 -6.14 0.10 18.16
N GLY A 95 -5.49 0.64 19.20
CA GLY A 95 -4.91 2.00 19.15
C GLY A 95 -3.84 2.19 18.06
N LEU A 96 -3.03 1.16 17.76
CA LEU A 96 -2.13 1.19 16.59
C LEU A 96 -2.90 1.20 15.26
N GLY A 97 -4.06 0.57 15.20
CA GLY A 97 -4.96 0.62 14.04
C GLY A 97 -5.65 1.98 13.89
N GLU A 98 -6.10 2.58 14.98
CA GLU A 98 -6.70 3.91 15.03
C GLU A 98 -5.72 4.99 14.57
N LEU A 99 -4.47 4.97 15.07
CA LEU A 99 -3.41 5.87 14.59
C LEU A 99 -3.03 5.66 13.12
N LEU A 100 -3.08 4.42 12.60
CA LEU A 100 -2.87 4.15 11.18
C LEU A 100 -4.03 4.62 10.29
N MET A 101 -5.26 4.62 10.80
CA MET A 101 -6.42 5.20 10.11
C MET A 101 -6.33 6.73 10.09
N ALA A 102 -6.07 7.35 11.24
CA ALA A 102 -5.88 8.79 11.36
C ALA A 102 -4.73 9.29 10.46
N GLY A 103 -3.57 8.62 10.46
CA GLY A 103 -2.47 8.94 9.54
C GLY A 103 -2.84 8.79 8.05
N GLY A 104 -3.76 7.89 7.72
CA GLY A 104 -4.30 7.76 6.36
C GLY A 104 -5.23 8.92 5.96
N GLU A 105 -6.01 9.44 6.91
CA GLU A 105 -6.86 10.62 6.75
C GLU A 105 -6.02 11.92 6.69
N ASP A 106 -4.98 12.02 7.53
CA ASP A 106 -3.99 13.11 7.51
C ASP A 106 -3.29 13.18 6.14
N VAL A 107 -2.82 12.06 5.59
CA VAL A 107 -2.18 11.98 4.25
C VAL A 107 -3.17 12.32 3.12
N GLY A 108 -4.47 12.16 3.34
CA GLY A 108 -5.51 12.65 2.41
C GLY A 108 -5.81 14.15 2.53
N THR A 109 -5.41 14.78 3.65
CA THR A 109 -5.79 16.15 4.02
C THR A 109 -4.64 17.15 3.83
N TYR A 110 -3.41 16.77 4.16
CA TYR A 110 -2.23 17.63 4.08
C TYR A 110 -1.48 17.49 2.75
N ALA A 111 -1.10 18.64 2.18
CA ALA A 111 -0.16 18.68 1.06
C ALA A 111 1.28 18.50 1.54
N ILE A 112 2.18 18.10 0.64
CA ILE A 112 3.60 17.92 0.92
C ILE A 112 4.34 19.28 0.89
N PRO A 113 5.20 19.61 1.88
CA PRO A 113 5.54 18.81 3.06
C PRO A 113 4.43 18.84 4.13
N ALA A 114 4.05 17.67 4.64
CA ALA A 114 3.00 17.54 5.65
C ALA A 114 3.54 17.76 7.08
N PRO A 115 2.70 18.24 8.02
CA PRO A 115 3.06 18.26 9.44
C PRO A 115 3.23 16.83 9.97
N LEU A 116 4.13 16.64 10.94
CA LEU A 116 4.44 15.32 11.50
C LEU A 116 3.44 14.95 12.62
N THR A 117 2.26 14.45 12.25
CA THR A 117 1.29 13.90 13.21
C THR A 117 1.73 12.53 13.75
N ASP A 118 1.24 12.11 14.91
CA ASP A 118 1.50 10.77 15.49
C ASP A 118 1.14 9.64 14.50
N GLY A 119 0.08 9.83 13.69
CA GLY A 119 -0.34 8.88 12.65
C GLY A 119 0.63 8.84 11.47
N ILE A 120 1.07 9.99 10.96
CA ILE A 120 2.08 10.08 9.90
C ILE A 120 3.42 9.52 10.39
N GLU A 121 3.87 9.85 11.60
CA GLU A 121 5.10 9.28 12.16
C GLU A 121 4.99 7.75 12.29
N LEU A 122 3.88 7.22 12.78
CA LEU A 122 3.64 5.76 12.84
C LEU A 122 3.71 5.11 11.45
N MET A 123 3.13 5.73 10.42
CA MET A 123 3.21 5.22 9.04
C MET A 123 4.64 5.24 8.50
N MET A 124 5.40 6.33 8.69
CA MET A 124 6.78 6.45 8.23
C MET A 124 7.73 5.49 8.96
N VAL A 125 7.71 5.53 10.30
CA VAL A 125 8.54 4.68 11.17
C VAL A 125 8.18 3.21 11.00
N GLY A 126 6.88 2.87 11.00
CA GLY A 126 6.37 1.53 10.77
C GLY A 126 6.74 0.99 9.39
N GLY A 127 6.59 1.80 8.35
CA GLY A 127 7.00 1.46 6.98
C GLY A 127 8.48 1.13 6.87
N VAL A 128 9.36 1.98 7.44
CA VAL A 128 10.81 1.74 7.46
C VAL A 128 11.18 0.46 8.22
N LEU A 129 10.49 0.17 9.34
CA LEU A 129 10.69 -1.07 10.09
C LEU A 129 10.25 -2.31 9.31
N VAL A 130 9.09 -2.28 8.65
CA VAL A 130 8.58 -3.38 7.82
C VAL A 130 9.48 -3.65 6.61
N ILE A 131 9.92 -2.59 5.90
CA ILE A 131 10.89 -2.72 4.81
C ILE A 131 12.22 -3.27 5.32
N GLY A 132 12.74 -2.75 6.43
CA GLY A 132 13.96 -3.25 7.06
C GLY A 132 13.87 -4.72 7.52
N LEU A 133 12.70 -5.16 7.96
CA LEU A 133 12.42 -6.55 8.32
C LEU A 133 12.48 -7.45 7.07
N ALA A 134 11.87 -7.02 5.96
CA ALA A 134 11.95 -7.74 4.69
C ALA A 134 13.39 -7.80 4.16
N VAL A 135 14.12 -6.69 4.17
CA VAL A 135 15.52 -6.60 3.71
C VAL A 135 16.44 -7.50 4.53
N ASP A 136 16.36 -7.47 5.86
CA ASP A 136 17.16 -8.34 6.73
C ASP A 136 16.74 -9.82 6.62
N ALA A 137 15.44 -10.13 6.47
CA ALA A 137 14.97 -11.48 6.21
C ALA A 137 15.56 -12.03 4.90
N MET A 138 15.43 -11.31 3.79
CA MET A 138 15.88 -11.74 2.47
C MET A 138 17.41 -11.81 2.39
N ALA A 139 18.09 -10.71 2.72
CA ALA A 139 19.55 -10.61 2.60
C ALA A 139 20.29 -11.44 3.67
N VAL A 140 19.86 -11.42 4.93
CA VAL A 140 20.65 -11.97 6.05
C VAL A 140 20.15 -13.35 6.51
N THR A 141 18.83 -13.53 6.64
CA THR A 141 18.25 -14.82 7.08
C THR A 141 18.17 -15.84 5.95
N PHE A 142 17.75 -15.44 4.74
CA PHE A 142 17.70 -16.31 3.56
C PHE A 142 18.98 -16.31 2.71
N ARG A 143 19.88 -15.33 2.90
CA ARG A 143 21.17 -15.17 2.18
C ARG A 143 21.01 -14.88 0.69
N SER A 144 20.15 -13.92 0.36
CA SER A 144 19.98 -13.41 -1.00
C SER A 144 19.72 -11.91 -0.96
N ALA A 145 20.75 -11.09 -1.19
CA ALA A 145 20.64 -9.64 -1.20
C ALA A 145 20.01 -9.09 -2.50
N ALA A 146 20.15 -9.81 -3.61
CA ALA A 146 19.59 -9.38 -4.90
C ALA A 146 18.08 -9.05 -4.83
N PRO A 147 17.18 -9.94 -4.37
CA PRO A 147 15.75 -9.63 -4.27
C PRO A 147 15.42 -8.67 -3.11
N ALA A 148 16.32 -8.46 -2.14
CA ALA A 148 16.18 -7.44 -1.10
C ALA A 148 16.26 -6.00 -1.66
N GLY A 149 16.57 -5.84 -2.95
CA GLY A 149 16.38 -4.58 -3.66
C GLY A 149 14.91 -4.21 -3.90
N LEU A 150 13.98 -5.18 -3.93
CA LEU A 150 12.57 -4.91 -4.21
C LEU A 150 11.88 -4.11 -3.08
N PRO A 151 12.04 -4.45 -1.77
CA PRO A 151 11.51 -3.60 -0.69
C PRO A 151 12.16 -2.21 -0.64
N LEU A 152 13.47 -2.11 -0.90
CA LEU A 152 14.17 -0.82 -0.94
C LEU A 152 13.68 0.06 -2.10
N LEU A 153 13.44 -0.54 -3.27
CA LEU A 153 12.87 0.14 -4.43
C LEU A 153 11.42 0.58 -4.18
N ALA A 154 10.61 -0.25 -3.51
CA ALA A 154 9.24 0.12 -3.14
C ALA A 154 9.21 1.35 -2.21
N LEU A 155 10.06 1.38 -1.18
CA LEU A 155 10.21 2.51 -0.26
C LEU A 155 10.62 3.79 -1.00
N TYR A 156 11.59 3.71 -1.91
CA TYR A 156 12.00 4.84 -2.76
C TYR A 156 10.90 5.25 -3.76
N SER A 157 10.13 4.30 -4.31
CA SER A 157 9.11 4.60 -5.32
C SER A 157 7.93 5.36 -4.75
N VAL A 158 7.53 5.07 -3.51
CA VAL A 158 6.53 5.86 -2.78
C VAL A 158 7.02 7.30 -2.58
N ALA A 159 8.27 7.49 -2.17
CA ALA A 159 8.86 8.82 -2.02
C ALA A 159 8.91 9.59 -3.35
N ALA A 160 9.46 8.96 -4.39
CA ALA A 160 9.68 9.59 -5.69
C ALA A 160 8.37 9.91 -6.44
N GLY A 161 7.32 9.10 -6.27
CA GLY A 161 6.00 9.35 -6.84
C GLY A 161 5.17 10.40 -6.11
N LEU A 162 5.66 10.93 -4.98
CA LEU A 162 5.01 11.97 -4.17
C LEU A 162 5.84 13.27 -4.09
N SER A 163 7.10 13.27 -4.52
CA SER A 163 8.00 14.41 -4.36
C SER A 163 8.21 15.20 -5.66
N ASP A 164 7.55 16.35 -5.81
CA ASP A 164 7.76 17.32 -6.92
C ASP A 164 9.15 18.00 -6.91
N GLY A 165 10.03 17.64 -5.96
CA GLY A 165 11.31 18.29 -5.72
C GLY A 165 12.45 17.76 -6.59
N GLY A 166 13.14 18.66 -7.31
CA GLY A 166 14.34 18.36 -8.12
C GLY A 166 15.56 17.78 -7.38
N ALA A 167 15.44 17.49 -6.07
CA ALA A 167 16.43 16.76 -5.29
C ALA A 167 16.31 15.22 -5.39
N GLY A 168 15.28 14.69 -6.06
CA GLY A 168 15.03 13.23 -6.16
C GLY A 168 16.22 12.38 -6.63
N TRP A 169 17.13 12.95 -7.43
CA TRP A 169 18.36 12.28 -7.87
C TRP A 169 19.39 12.05 -6.75
N LEU A 170 19.46 12.93 -5.74
CA LEU A 170 20.34 12.75 -4.58
C LEU A 170 19.89 11.55 -3.75
N TRP A 171 18.58 11.48 -3.49
CA TRP A 171 17.97 10.38 -2.75
C TRP A 171 18.05 9.05 -3.51
N PHE A 172 17.90 9.07 -4.84
CA PHE A 172 18.18 7.91 -5.70
C PHE A 172 19.63 7.40 -5.53
N VAL A 173 20.62 8.30 -5.61
CA VAL A 173 22.04 7.95 -5.47
C VAL A 173 22.35 7.39 -4.08
N LEU A 174 21.74 7.92 -3.02
CA LEU A 174 21.88 7.38 -1.66
C LEU A 174 21.28 5.97 -1.53
N ALA A 175 20.02 5.77 -1.95
CA ALA A 175 19.34 4.48 -1.91
C ALA A 175 20.08 3.41 -2.75
N ALA A 176 20.47 3.76 -3.98
CA ALA A 176 21.24 2.89 -4.86
C ALA A 176 22.62 2.54 -4.28
N SER A 177 23.29 3.50 -3.63
CA SER A 177 24.56 3.25 -2.92
C SER A 177 24.38 2.27 -1.76
N GLY A 178 23.28 2.39 -1.00
CA GLY A 178 22.91 1.44 0.04
C GLY A 178 22.74 0.01 -0.47
N TYR A 179 21.96 -0.16 -1.55
CA TYR A 179 21.76 -1.47 -2.19
C TYR A 179 23.06 -2.05 -2.77
N LEU A 180 23.90 -1.23 -3.42
CA LEU A 180 25.20 -1.67 -3.92
C LEU A 180 26.17 -2.09 -2.79
N LEU A 181 26.16 -1.43 -1.64
CA LEU A 181 26.91 -1.85 -0.45
C LEU A 181 26.45 -3.23 0.06
N LEU A 182 25.14 -3.51 0.01
CA LEU A 182 24.57 -4.81 0.38
C LEU A 182 25.03 -5.93 -0.58
N LEU A 183 24.95 -5.70 -1.90
CA LEU A 183 25.46 -6.64 -2.92
C LEU A 183 26.98 -6.86 -2.80
N LEU A 184 27.76 -5.81 -2.56
CA LEU A 184 29.21 -5.89 -2.33
C LEU A 184 29.56 -6.67 -1.05
N ALA A 185 28.72 -6.60 -0.02
CA ALA A 185 28.89 -7.38 1.20
C ALA A 185 28.60 -8.88 0.96
N GLU A 186 27.52 -9.23 0.25
CA GLU A 186 27.20 -10.61 -0.07
C GLU A 186 28.26 -11.23 -1.01
N GLY A 187 28.64 -10.53 -2.08
CA GLY A 187 29.65 -10.99 -3.03
C GLY A 187 31.01 -11.25 -2.37
N ARG A 188 31.41 -10.41 -1.42
CA ARG A 188 32.62 -10.64 -0.60
C ARG A 188 32.50 -11.86 0.30
N ASP A 189 31.35 -12.11 0.91
CA ASP A 189 31.16 -13.29 1.78
C ASP A 189 31.21 -14.58 0.96
N ARG A 190 30.53 -14.64 -0.19
CA ARG A 190 30.60 -15.75 -1.16
C ARG A 190 32.03 -16.01 -1.63
N LEU A 191 32.76 -14.97 -2.08
CA LEU A 191 34.16 -15.10 -2.52
C LEU A 191 35.09 -15.59 -1.40
N SER A 192 34.84 -15.19 -0.15
CA SER A 192 35.64 -15.64 1.00
C SER A 192 35.48 -17.12 1.35
N GLN A 193 34.37 -17.75 0.92
CA GLN A 193 34.11 -19.17 1.10
C GLN A 193 34.85 -20.01 0.06
N TRP A 194 34.96 -19.53 -1.19
CA TRP A 194 35.77 -20.19 -2.24
C TRP A 194 37.28 -20.01 -2.04
N GLY A 195 37.71 -18.90 -1.46
CA GLY A 195 39.13 -18.51 -1.29
C GLY A 195 40.01 -19.41 -0.41
N ARG A 196 39.57 -20.61 0.01
CA ARG A 196 40.39 -21.59 0.75
C ARG A 196 40.61 -22.92 0.02
N VAL A 197 39.90 -23.18 -1.09
CA VAL A 197 39.90 -24.51 -1.74
C VAL A 197 41.20 -24.77 -2.52
N PHE A 198 41.88 -23.72 -2.98
CA PHE A 198 43.14 -23.83 -3.74
C PHE A 198 44.42 -23.85 -2.88
N GLY A 199 44.31 -24.06 -1.57
CA GLY A 199 45.44 -24.24 -0.65
C GLY A 199 46.05 -25.66 -0.68
N GLY A 200 46.07 -26.31 -1.84
CA GLY A 200 46.64 -27.65 -2.02
C GLY A 200 48.16 -27.66 -1.93
N ALA A 201 48.73 -28.69 -1.30
CA ALA A 201 50.16 -28.71 -0.99
C ALA A 201 51.06 -29.11 -2.17
N SER A 202 52.20 -28.43 -2.29
CA SER A 202 53.39 -28.95 -3.01
C SER A 202 54.64 -28.76 -2.14
N ARG A 203 55.17 -29.88 -1.61
CA ARG A 203 56.51 -29.94 -1.00
C ARG A 203 57.49 -30.53 -2.01
N THR A 204 58.37 -29.72 -2.57
CA THR A 204 59.56 -30.23 -3.29
C THR A 204 60.75 -29.28 -3.11
N LYS A 205 61.97 -29.81 -3.21
CA LYS A 205 63.23 -29.08 -2.99
C LYS A 205 63.86 -28.61 -4.30
N GLY A 206 64.56 -27.48 -4.24
CA GLY A 206 65.78 -27.22 -5.03
C GLY A 206 65.57 -26.67 -6.44
N GLY A 207 66.54 -25.85 -6.88
CA GLY A 207 66.57 -25.23 -8.22
C GLY A 207 66.88 -23.74 -8.16
N LEU A 208 68.15 -23.38 -8.36
CA LEU A 208 68.58 -22.01 -8.67
C LEU A 208 68.90 -21.96 -10.18
N ALA A 209 68.05 -21.33 -10.99
CA ALA A 209 68.41 -20.73 -12.29
C ALA A 209 67.22 -20.01 -12.96
N ASP A 210 67.53 -18.87 -13.56
CA ASP A 210 66.99 -18.29 -14.82
C ASP A 210 65.49 -18.00 -15.07
N GLY A 211 65.29 -17.12 -16.07
CA GLY A 211 64.16 -17.23 -17.01
C GLY A 211 63.10 -16.12 -16.99
N LEU A 212 63.33 -15.03 -17.74
CA LEU A 212 62.28 -14.04 -18.05
C LEU A 212 61.32 -14.56 -19.13
N SER A 213 60.12 -15.04 -18.74
CA SER A 213 58.88 -14.95 -19.54
C SER A 213 57.67 -15.50 -18.78
N GLY A 214 56.55 -14.76 -18.72
CA GLY A 214 55.38 -15.24 -17.96
C GLY A 214 54.30 -14.23 -17.57
N VAL A 215 53.93 -13.28 -18.44
CA VAL A 215 52.76 -12.40 -18.15
C VAL A 215 51.46 -13.19 -18.37
N SER A 216 50.98 -13.91 -17.34
CA SER A 216 49.65 -14.53 -17.35
C SER A 216 49.05 -14.77 -15.96
N GLY A 217 47.72 -14.87 -15.87
CA GLY A 217 47.00 -15.61 -14.83
C GLY A 217 46.73 -14.95 -13.46
N GLY A 218 47.52 -13.98 -12.99
CA GLY A 218 47.44 -13.52 -11.58
C GLY A 218 46.27 -12.59 -11.17
N SER A 219 45.40 -12.15 -12.10
CA SER A 219 44.48 -11.02 -11.88
C SER A 219 43.12 -11.40 -11.25
N SER A 220 43.11 -11.50 -9.91
CA SER A 220 41.93 -11.54 -9.01
C SER A 220 40.56 -11.14 -9.60
N PRO A 221 39.51 -12.00 -9.47
CA PRO A 221 38.14 -11.73 -9.95
C PRO A 221 37.52 -10.41 -9.45
N VAL A 222 38.03 -9.87 -8.34
CA VAL A 222 37.56 -8.62 -7.71
C VAL A 222 37.66 -7.42 -8.67
N ARG A 223 38.64 -7.40 -9.59
CA ARG A 223 38.78 -6.28 -10.56
C ARG A 223 37.67 -6.30 -11.62
N THR A 224 37.25 -7.47 -12.09
CA THR A 224 36.17 -7.62 -13.06
C THR A 224 34.82 -7.26 -12.45
N GLY A 225 34.53 -7.76 -11.24
CA GLY A 225 33.32 -7.40 -10.50
C GLY A 225 33.18 -5.89 -10.24
N ARG A 226 34.28 -5.20 -9.89
CA ARG A 226 34.26 -3.73 -9.70
C ARG A 226 33.97 -2.97 -11.00
N ARG A 227 34.44 -3.47 -12.15
CA ARG A 227 34.14 -2.86 -13.46
C ARG A 227 32.65 -3.00 -13.83
N ILE A 228 32.07 -4.20 -13.65
CA ILE A 228 30.64 -4.43 -13.90
C ILE A 228 29.78 -3.59 -12.96
N GLY A 229 30.12 -3.50 -11.67
CA GLY A 229 29.38 -2.67 -10.71
C GLY A 229 29.44 -1.17 -11.03
N VAL A 230 30.59 -0.64 -11.45
CA VAL A 230 30.73 0.77 -11.88
C VAL A 230 30.00 1.02 -13.20
N LEU A 231 30.02 0.08 -14.14
CA LEU A 231 29.26 0.20 -15.39
C LEU A 231 27.75 0.19 -15.13
N ALA A 232 27.27 -0.71 -14.27
CA ALA A 232 25.86 -0.79 -13.88
C ALA A 232 25.40 0.47 -13.13
N LEU A 233 26.21 1.02 -12.23
CA LEU A 233 25.92 2.30 -11.57
C LEU A 233 25.93 3.48 -12.56
N GLY A 234 26.87 3.51 -13.51
CA GLY A 234 26.90 4.51 -14.57
C GLY A 234 25.65 4.46 -15.46
N VAL A 235 25.24 3.26 -15.89
CA VAL A 235 23.98 3.06 -16.63
C VAL A 235 22.77 3.44 -15.76
N ALA A 236 22.77 3.14 -14.46
CA ALA A 236 21.69 3.54 -13.56
C ALA A 236 21.64 5.05 -13.29
N LEU A 237 22.74 5.79 -13.41
CA LEU A 237 22.76 7.27 -13.38
C LEU A 237 22.31 7.88 -14.72
N VAL A 238 22.66 7.26 -15.85
CA VAL A 238 22.42 7.82 -17.19
C VAL A 238 21.05 7.44 -17.74
N ALA A 239 20.51 6.26 -17.42
CA ALA A 239 19.20 5.83 -17.90
C ALA A 239 18.04 6.77 -17.50
N PRO A 240 17.96 7.31 -16.26
CA PRO A 240 16.96 8.33 -15.89
C PRO A 240 17.12 9.67 -16.63
N LEU A 241 18.29 9.94 -17.21
CA LEU A 241 18.55 11.15 -18.03
C LEU A 241 18.36 10.90 -19.54
N ALA A 242 18.31 9.64 -19.96
CA ALA A 242 18.15 9.22 -21.36
C ALA A 242 16.72 8.73 -21.68
N LEU A 243 15.93 8.43 -20.65
CA LEU A 243 14.48 8.26 -20.75
C LEU A 243 13.81 9.62 -20.57
N PRO A 244 12.89 10.05 -21.47
CA PRO A 244 12.02 11.19 -21.17
C PRO A 244 11.19 10.88 -19.91
N SER A 245 10.87 11.90 -19.11
CA SER A 245 10.41 11.70 -17.74
C SER A 245 9.13 10.86 -17.66
N LEU A 246 9.16 9.86 -16.78
CA LEU A 246 8.04 8.94 -16.55
C LEU A 246 7.02 9.53 -15.57
N ASP A 247 6.67 10.79 -15.77
CA ASP A 247 5.69 11.55 -14.96
C ASP A 247 4.24 11.16 -15.30
N THR A 248 4.04 10.04 -16.03
CA THR A 248 2.74 9.54 -16.48
C THR A 248 2.49 8.16 -15.87
N GLY A 249 1.46 8.05 -15.04
CA GLY A 249 1.28 6.94 -14.09
C GLY A 249 1.18 5.54 -14.71
N LEU A 250 2.25 4.75 -14.58
CA LEU A 250 2.36 3.37 -15.09
C LEU A 250 1.51 2.31 -14.35
N LEU A 251 0.60 2.74 -13.46
CA LEU A 251 -0.27 1.86 -12.66
C LEU A 251 -1.78 2.13 -12.87
N GLY A 252 -2.14 3.09 -13.74
CA GLY A 252 -3.53 3.35 -14.14
C GLY A 252 -3.93 2.65 -15.43
N GLY A 253 -4.56 1.48 -15.33
CA GLY A 253 -5.22 0.80 -16.47
C GLY A 253 -4.45 -0.37 -17.09
N SER A 254 -4.82 -1.59 -16.69
CA SER A 254 -4.35 -2.82 -17.34
C SER A 254 -5.36 -3.28 -18.41
N GLY A 255 -5.11 -2.93 -19.67
CA GLY A 255 -5.93 -3.31 -20.84
C GLY A 255 -5.08 -3.57 -22.09
N PRO A 256 -5.39 -4.56 -22.95
CA PRO A 256 -4.46 -5.04 -23.98
C PRO A 256 -4.53 -4.26 -25.31
N GLY A 257 -3.63 -3.28 -25.48
CA GLY A 257 -3.48 -2.47 -26.70
C GLY A 257 -2.30 -2.87 -27.61
N ASN A 258 -2.38 -4.02 -28.30
CA ASN A 258 -1.33 -4.47 -29.21
C ASN A 258 -1.53 -3.89 -30.63
N GLY A 259 -1.01 -2.70 -30.92
CA GLY A 259 -1.12 -2.08 -32.25
C GLY A 259 -0.09 -0.99 -32.52
N ARG A 260 0.68 -1.12 -33.61
CA ARG A 260 1.45 0.00 -34.17
C ARG A 260 0.54 0.82 -35.10
N GLY A 261 0.06 1.96 -34.62
CA GLY A 261 -0.70 2.93 -35.39
C GLY A 261 -0.29 4.35 -35.02
N SER A 262 -0.41 5.28 -35.97
CA SER A 262 -0.21 6.71 -35.74
C SER A 262 -1.56 7.41 -35.65
N GLY A 263 -1.77 8.24 -34.62
CA GLY A 263 -2.92 9.14 -34.48
C GLY A 263 -3.66 9.02 -33.14
N GLY A 264 -4.00 10.18 -32.56
CA GLY A 264 -4.96 10.32 -31.46
C GLY A 264 -4.43 9.93 -30.07
N GLY A 265 -3.68 10.83 -29.42
CA GLY A 265 -3.39 10.70 -27.99
C GLY A 265 -4.63 11.00 -27.14
N THR A 266 -5.12 10.01 -26.40
CA THR A 266 -6.19 10.21 -25.40
C THR A 266 -5.60 10.80 -24.12
N ILE A 267 -5.73 12.11 -23.94
CA ILE A 267 -5.26 12.81 -22.75
C ILE A 267 -6.22 12.51 -21.58
N SER A 268 -5.81 11.63 -20.67
CA SER A 268 -6.60 11.30 -19.48
C SER A 268 -6.70 12.51 -18.55
N ALA A 269 -7.92 12.94 -18.23
CA ALA A 269 -8.17 14.07 -17.34
C ALA A 269 -7.73 13.77 -15.89
N VAL A 270 -6.95 14.67 -15.30
CA VAL A 270 -6.81 14.73 -13.83
C VAL A 270 -8.17 15.11 -13.25
N ASN A 271 -8.65 14.42 -12.21
CA ASN A 271 -9.98 14.64 -11.67
C ASN A 271 -10.08 16.07 -11.05
N PRO A 272 -10.84 17.00 -11.66
CA PRO A 272 -10.81 18.42 -11.28
C PRO A 272 -11.53 18.70 -9.96
N LEU A 273 -12.28 17.74 -9.44
CA LEU A 273 -13.12 17.92 -8.24
C LEU A 273 -12.28 17.87 -6.96
N VAL A 274 -11.25 17.01 -6.92
CA VAL A 274 -10.24 16.99 -5.85
C VAL A 274 -9.48 18.30 -5.84
N SER A 275 -9.09 18.83 -7.01
CA SER A 275 -8.48 20.15 -7.11
C SER A 275 -9.41 21.26 -6.64
N LEU A 276 -10.73 21.15 -6.82
CA LEU A 276 -11.68 22.20 -6.47
C LEU A 276 -11.85 22.38 -4.95
N GLN A 277 -12.05 21.30 -4.19
CA GLN A 277 -12.11 21.43 -2.72
C GLN A 277 -10.75 21.88 -2.15
N ASN A 278 -9.65 21.36 -2.69
CA ASN A 278 -8.30 21.77 -2.28
C ASN A 278 -8.03 23.25 -2.58
N ASN A 279 -8.57 23.80 -3.67
CA ASN A 279 -8.48 25.23 -4.01
C ASN A 279 -9.31 26.11 -3.05
N LEU A 280 -10.52 25.67 -2.69
CA LEU A 280 -11.40 26.38 -1.75
C LEU A 280 -10.77 26.46 -0.35
N ASN A 281 -10.20 25.36 0.13
CA ASN A 281 -9.62 25.23 1.47
C ASN A 281 -8.16 25.72 1.58
N GLN A 282 -7.60 26.37 0.54
CA GLN A 282 -6.27 26.99 0.66
C GLN A 282 -6.26 28.09 1.73
N PRO A 283 -5.18 28.23 2.54
CA PRO A 283 -5.05 29.31 3.51
C PRO A 283 -4.97 30.69 2.83
N GLU A 284 -4.31 30.78 1.67
CA GLU A 284 -4.21 32.00 0.86
C GLU A 284 -5.10 31.93 -0.40
N ASN A 285 -5.93 32.95 -0.62
CA ASN A 285 -6.68 33.08 -1.88
C ASN A 285 -5.79 33.67 -2.99
N ARG A 286 -4.90 32.86 -3.56
CA ARG A 286 -3.96 33.28 -4.61
C ARG A 286 -4.69 33.54 -5.94
N GLU A 287 -4.37 34.67 -6.60
CA GLU A 287 -4.83 34.99 -7.96
C GLU A 287 -4.34 33.93 -8.98
N VAL A 288 -5.28 33.34 -9.72
CA VAL A 288 -5.01 32.36 -10.79
C VAL A 288 -5.14 32.95 -12.19
N MET A 289 -5.98 33.97 -12.38
CA MET A 289 -6.09 34.71 -13.64
C MET A 289 -6.70 36.09 -13.42
N THR A 290 -6.58 36.95 -14.43
CA THR A 290 -7.31 38.21 -14.54
C THR A 290 -8.04 38.29 -15.87
N TYR A 291 -9.14 39.02 -15.93
CA TYR A 291 -9.82 39.30 -17.18
C TYR A 291 -10.40 40.72 -17.29
N ARG A 292 -10.71 41.13 -18.52
CA ARG A 292 -11.47 42.34 -18.87
C ARG A 292 -12.47 41.99 -19.95
N SER A 293 -13.72 42.40 -19.79
CA SER A 293 -14.83 42.13 -20.72
C SER A 293 -15.62 43.42 -21.00
N ASN A 294 -16.32 43.47 -22.13
CA ASN A 294 -17.27 44.55 -22.47
C ASN A 294 -18.74 44.21 -22.11
N ILE A 295 -18.98 43.15 -21.34
CA ILE A 295 -20.29 42.80 -20.79
C ILE A 295 -20.80 43.89 -19.82
N GLN A 296 -22.11 44.13 -19.80
CA GLN A 296 -22.73 45.17 -18.95
C GLN A 296 -22.72 44.80 -17.46
N ASP A 297 -23.03 43.55 -17.12
CA ASP A 297 -22.85 42.99 -15.78
C ASP A 297 -21.71 41.94 -15.77
N PRO A 298 -20.51 42.29 -15.30
CA PRO A 298 -19.43 41.32 -15.13
C PRO A 298 -19.67 40.27 -14.05
N GLN A 299 -20.63 40.45 -13.12
CA GLN A 299 -20.99 39.46 -12.09
C GLN A 299 -21.94 38.36 -12.61
N SER A 300 -22.27 38.41 -13.91
CA SER A 300 -22.89 37.31 -14.65
C SER A 300 -21.89 36.36 -15.34
N LEU A 301 -20.60 36.74 -15.45
CA LEU A 301 -19.63 36.08 -16.35
C LEU A 301 -18.85 34.93 -15.68
N TYR A 302 -19.32 33.70 -15.85
CA TYR A 302 -18.66 32.49 -15.32
C TYR A 302 -17.59 31.98 -16.29
N LEU A 303 -16.42 31.61 -15.77
CA LEU A 303 -15.32 31.06 -16.55
C LEU A 303 -15.30 29.53 -16.40
N ARG A 304 -15.94 28.84 -17.35
CA ARG A 304 -16.09 27.39 -17.35
C ARG A 304 -14.85 26.70 -17.91
N ILE A 305 -14.36 25.68 -17.21
CA ILE A 305 -13.21 24.87 -17.61
C ILE A 305 -13.68 23.57 -18.29
N LEU A 306 -14.68 22.92 -17.71
CA LEU A 306 -15.15 21.59 -18.11
C LEU A 306 -16.65 21.42 -17.85
N ALA A 307 -17.28 20.49 -18.57
CA ALA A 307 -18.61 19.96 -18.24
C ALA A 307 -18.52 18.45 -17.97
N LEU A 308 -19.16 18.01 -16.88
CA LEU A 308 -19.24 16.62 -16.43
C LEU A 308 -20.62 16.07 -16.79
N ASP A 309 -20.63 15.07 -17.67
CA ASP A 309 -21.81 14.53 -18.32
C ASP A 309 -22.04 13.03 -18.07
N GLU A 310 -21.02 12.28 -17.67
CA GLU A 310 -21.17 10.89 -17.23
C GLU A 310 -21.25 10.81 -15.70
N PHE A 311 -22.32 10.21 -15.17
CA PHE A 311 -22.46 9.88 -13.75
C PHE A 311 -22.54 8.36 -13.59
N ASN A 312 -21.50 7.76 -12.99
CA ASN A 312 -21.28 6.31 -13.03
C ASN A 312 -21.62 5.56 -11.72
N GLY A 313 -22.10 6.28 -10.70
CA GLY A 313 -22.39 5.74 -9.37
C GLY A 313 -21.35 6.11 -8.32
N SER A 314 -20.07 6.15 -8.70
CA SER A 314 -18.94 6.53 -7.85
C SER A 314 -18.50 7.98 -8.02
N GLU A 315 -18.66 8.56 -9.21
CA GLU A 315 -18.20 9.92 -9.55
C GLU A 315 -19.03 10.52 -10.71
N TRP A 316 -18.99 11.84 -10.82
CA TRP A 316 -19.29 12.57 -12.07
C TRP A 316 -17.98 12.84 -12.81
N ARG A 317 -17.96 12.59 -14.13
CA ARG A 317 -16.80 12.83 -15.00
C ARG A 317 -17.21 13.36 -16.37
N SER A 318 -16.23 13.83 -17.13
CA SER A 318 -16.43 14.21 -18.54
C SER A 318 -16.16 13.02 -19.46
N SER A 319 -17.03 12.81 -20.45
CA SER A 319 -16.90 11.76 -21.45
C SER A 319 -15.64 11.94 -22.30
N THR A 320 -15.00 10.85 -22.71
CA THR A 320 -13.88 10.90 -23.66
C THR A 320 -14.39 11.16 -25.08
N ARG A 321 -14.43 12.43 -25.47
CA ARG A 321 -14.94 12.94 -26.76
C ARG A 321 -13.84 12.99 -27.83
N ARG A 322 -14.21 13.27 -29.08
CA ARG A 322 -13.24 13.47 -30.18
C ARG A 322 -12.75 14.92 -30.18
N LEU A 323 -11.45 15.09 -29.99
CA LEU A 323 -10.78 16.38 -30.17
C LEU A 323 -10.65 16.74 -31.66
N THR A 324 -10.81 18.02 -31.96
CA THR A 324 -10.71 18.65 -33.28
C THR A 324 -9.82 19.89 -33.21
N ASP A 325 -9.40 20.44 -34.35
CA ASP A 325 -8.78 21.75 -34.39
C ASP A 325 -9.80 22.86 -34.07
N ILE A 326 -9.34 23.96 -33.48
CA ILE A 326 -10.21 25.11 -33.18
C ILE A 326 -10.62 25.77 -34.51
N PRO A 327 -11.91 25.86 -34.84
CA PRO A 327 -12.37 26.58 -36.02
C PRO A 327 -12.34 28.11 -35.79
N ASP A 328 -12.17 28.88 -36.87
CA ASP A 328 -12.13 30.36 -36.83
C ASP A 328 -13.37 30.97 -36.13
N ARG A 329 -14.52 30.30 -36.26
CA ARG A 329 -15.70 30.55 -35.42
C ARG A 329 -16.29 29.23 -34.93
N LEU A 330 -16.57 29.16 -33.64
CA LEU A 330 -17.20 28.00 -33.01
C LEU A 330 -18.66 27.87 -33.49
N PRO A 331 -19.18 26.64 -33.66
CA PRO A 331 -20.58 26.43 -34.03
C PRO A 331 -21.51 26.96 -32.92
N LEU A 332 -22.69 27.46 -33.29
CA LEU A 332 -23.74 27.82 -32.33
C LEU A 332 -24.08 26.61 -31.42
N PRO A 333 -24.39 26.84 -30.13
CA PRO A 333 -24.75 25.74 -29.23
C PRO A 333 -26.04 25.02 -29.69
N GLU A 334 -26.02 23.69 -29.59
CA GLU A 334 -27.19 22.83 -29.87
C GLU A 334 -28.38 23.25 -28.99
N GLY A 335 -29.56 23.41 -29.59
CA GLY A 335 -30.80 23.82 -28.92
C GLY A 335 -31.10 25.32 -28.84
N LEU A 336 -30.17 26.22 -29.20
CA LEU A 336 -30.40 27.67 -29.16
C LEU A 336 -31.24 28.16 -30.36
N GLY A 337 -32.43 28.69 -30.09
CA GLY A 337 -33.34 29.30 -31.05
C GLY A 337 -32.90 30.69 -31.52
N ALA A 338 -33.52 31.18 -32.60
CA ALA A 338 -33.26 32.50 -33.17
C ALA A 338 -34.12 33.62 -32.56
N ASP A 339 -35.04 33.27 -31.67
CA ASP A 339 -35.95 34.14 -30.92
C ASP A 339 -35.45 34.50 -29.51
N VAL A 340 -34.40 33.83 -29.02
CA VAL A 340 -33.74 34.14 -27.74
C VAL A 340 -32.81 35.35 -27.91
N SER A 341 -32.79 36.27 -26.94
CA SER A 341 -31.86 37.41 -26.97
C SER A 341 -30.42 36.92 -26.82
N VAL A 342 -29.53 37.41 -27.70
CA VAL A 342 -28.11 37.05 -27.71
C VAL A 342 -27.23 38.27 -27.96
N THR A 343 -26.38 38.61 -27.00
CA THR A 343 -25.38 39.69 -27.11
C THR A 343 -23.97 39.11 -27.18
N GLU A 344 -23.21 39.39 -28.26
CA GLU A 344 -21.82 38.93 -28.38
C GLU A 344 -20.84 39.89 -27.67
N VAL A 345 -20.13 39.36 -26.68
CA VAL A 345 -19.13 40.07 -25.87
C VAL A 345 -17.73 39.50 -26.11
N ARG A 346 -16.69 40.32 -25.91
CA ARG A 346 -15.29 39.90 -25.97
C ARG A 346 -14.61 40.07 -24.62
N THR A 347 -13.99 38.99 -24.17
CA THR A 347 -13.30 38.87 -22.89
C THR A 347 -11.82 38.59 -23.16
N ASN A 348 -10.94 39.48 -22.71
CA ASN A 348 -9.49 39.28 -22.73
C ASN A 348 -9.05 38.71 -21.38
N ILE A 349 -8.37 37.56 -21.39
CA ILE A 349 -8.00 36.79 -20.19
C ILE A 349 -6.48 36.60 -20.14
N SER A 350 -5.89 36.79 -18.96
CA SER A 350 -4.47 36.58 -18.66
C SER A 350 -4.33 35.64 -17.47
N ALA A 351 -3.91 34.40 -17.71
CA ALA A 351 -3.64 33.42 -16.66
C ALA A 351 -2.32 33.70 -15.94
N SER A 352 -2.26 33.34 -14.65
CA SER A 352 -1.06 33.45 -13.83
C SER A 352 -0.02 32.39 -14.21
N ARG A 353 1.27 32.67 -13.95
CA ARG A 353 2.36 31.69 -14.09
C ARG A 353 2.31 30.57 -13.03
N SER A 354 1.54 30.75 -11.96
CA SER A 354 1.29 29.73 -10.93
C SER A 354 0.04 28.88 -11.19
N TYR A 355 -0.78 29.24 -12.18
CA TYR A 355 -1.95 28.47 -12.59
C TYR A 355 -1.61 27.61 -13.80
N GLN A 356 -1.71 26.29 -13.65
CA GLN A 356 -1.35 25.32 -14.69
C GLN A 356 -2.47 24.29 -14.80
N GLN A 357 -3.20 24.34 -15.91
CA GLN A 357 -4.27 23.39 -16.23
C GLN A 357 -4.20 23.02 -17.71
N THR A 358 -4.62 21.80 -18.04
CA THR A 358 -4.72 21.31 -19.43
C THR A 358 -5.98 21.84 -20.13
N TYR A 359 -7.02 22.18 -19.37
CA TYR A 359 -8.27 22.75 -19.88
C TYR A 359 -8.24 24.27 -19.79
N LEU A 360 -8.75 24.95 -20.82
CA LEU A 360 -8.80 26.41 -20.88
C LEU A 360 -10.10 26.95 -20.25
N PRO A 361 -10.03 27.87 -19.25
CA PRO A 361 -11.20 28.58 -18.75
C PRO A 361 -11.82 29.47 -19.84
N LEU A 362 -13.12 29.36 -20.09
CA LEU A 362 -13.83 30.10 -21.12
C LEU A 362 -15.19 30.61 -20.59
N PRO A 363 -15.59 31.85 -20.90
CA PRO A 363 -16.99 32.23 -20.90
C PRO A 363 -17.83 31.27 -21.75
N TYR A 364 -18.99 30.87 -21.25
CA TYR A 364 -19.91 29.98 -21.97
C TYR A 364 -21.23 30.68 -22.29
N PRO A 365 -21.80 30.49 -23.51
CA PRO A 365 -21.22 29.83 -24.68
C PRO A 365 -20.22 30.69 -25.48
N ALA A 366 -18.98 30.22 -25.65
CA ALA A 366 -17.99 30.83 -26.53
C ALA A 366 -18.39 30.76 -28.03
N SER A 367 -17.99 31.77 -28.81
CA SER A 367 -18.19 31.90 -30.27
C SER A 367 -16.86 32.01 -31.05
N GLU A 368 -15.79 32.53 -30.44
CA GLU A 368 -14.45 32.65 -31.03
C GLU A 368 -13.39 32.54 -29.93
N VAL A 369 -12.25 31.89 -30.18
CA VAL A 369 -11.11 31.88 -29.23
C VAL A 369 -9.81 32.13 -29.95
N ARG A 370 -9.13 33.22 -29.59
CA ARG A 370 -7.82 33.63 -30.11
C ARG A 370 -6.75 33.33 -29.06
N ILE A 371 -6.05 32.21 -29.20
CA ILE A 371 -5.01 31.76 -28.28
C ILE A 371 -3.79 31.20 -29.02
N GLY A 372 -2.60 31.48 -28.50
CA GLY A 372 -1.35 30.89 -28.99
C GLY A 372 -1.02 29.55 -28.32
N GLY A 373 -0.33 28.66 -29.04
CA GLY A 373 0.07 27.34 -28.57
C GLY A 373 -0.70 26.21 -29.24
N ARG A 374 -0.62 24.99 -28.68
CA ARG A 374 -1.30 23.81 -29.22
C ARG A 374 -2.57 23.49 -28.44
N TRP A 375 -3.70 23.96 -28.95
CA TRP A 375 -5.01 23.78 -28.33
C TRP A 375 -5.97 23.09 -29.29
N ARG A 376 -6.86 22.26 -28.74
CA ARG A 376 -7.87 21.49 -29.46
C ARG A 376 -9.26 21.80 -28.93
N TYR A 377 -10.24 21.72 -29.81
CA TYR A 377 -11.65 21.91 -29.50
C TYR A 377 -12.38 20.57 -29.34
N GLU A 378 -13.18 20.49 -28.30
CA GLU A 378 -14.08 19.37 -27.98
C GLU A 378 -15.54 19.84 -28.25
N PRO A 379 -16.26 19.29 -29.24
CA PRO A 379 -17.50 19.91 -29.73
C PRO A 379 -18.75 19.81 -28.85
N GLU A 380 -18.95 18.72 -28.09
CA GLU A 380 -20.24 18.45 -27.43
C GLU A 380 -20.34 19.06 -26.02
N GLY A 381 -19.27 18.92 -25.24
CA GLY A 381 -19.06 19.70 -24.02
C GLY A 381 -18.77 21.17 -24.32
N ARG A 382 -18.23 21.49 -25.51
CA ARG A 382 -17.76 22.83 -25.93
C ARG A 382 -16.64 23.33 -25.02
N THR A 383 -15.54 22.58 -24.98
CA THR A 383 -14.35 22.84 -24.15
C THR A 383 -13.06 22.91 -24.99
N LEU A 384 -12.02 23.56 -24.48
CA LEU A 384 -10.70 23.65 -25.12
C LEU A 384 -9.64 22.94 -24.26
N VAL A 385 -8.82 22.10 -24.90
CA VAL A 385 -7.85 21.21 -24.26
C VAL A 385 -6.46 21.41 -24.88
N GLY A 386 -5.43 21.51 -24.05
CA GLY A 386 -4.03 21.60 -24.47
C GLY A 386 -3.50 20.27 -24.99
N ASP A 387 -2.86 20.29 -26.16
CA ASP A 387 -2.26 19.13 -26.83
C ASP A 387 -0.73 19.09 -26.60
N ASP A 388 -0.14 17.89 -26.63
CA ASP A 388 1.30 17.64 -26.39
C ASP A 388 1.90 18.49 -25.22
N GLY A 389 1.26 18.47 -24.06
CA GLY A 389 1.73 19.16 -22.85
C GLY A 389 1.50 20.67 -22.79
N GLN A 390 0.71 21.25 -23.72
CA GLN A 390 0.23 22.63 -23.59
C GLN A 390 -0.61 22.80 -22.31
N THR A 391 -0.40 23.91 -21.60
CA THR A 391 -1.20 24.29 -20.41
C THR A 391 -1.54 25.79 -20.42
N THR A 392 -2.38 26.21 -19.48
CA THR A 392 -2.73 27.61 -19.20
C THR A 392 -1.60 28.47 -18.60
N ARG A 393 -0.41 27.91 -18.33
CA ARG A 393 0.67 28.58 -17.57
C ARG A 393 1.09 29.92 -18.18
N GLY A 394 0.64 31.03 -17.59
CA GLY A 394 0.94 32.38 -18.09
C GLY A 394 0.30 32.71 -19.45
N ALA A 395 -0.73 31.97 -19.87
CA ALA A 395 -1.39 32.15 -21.17
C ALA A 395 -2.19 33.46 -21.24
N GLN A 396 -2.19 34.10 -22.41
CA GLN A 396 -2.98 35.29 -22.72
C GLN A 396 -3.81 35.03 -23.97
N TYR A 397 -5.10 35.34 -23.92
CA TYR A 397 -6.07 34.97 -24.95
C TYR A 397 -7.30 35.90 -24.97
N GLU A 398 -7.90 36.08 -26.15
CA GLU A 398 -9.19 36.76 -26.33
C GLU A 398 -10.27 35.72 -26.64
N VAL A 399 -11.43 35.84 -25.99
CA VAL A 399 -12.60 34.98 -26.20
C VAL A 399 -13.78 35.85 -26.64
N GLY A 400 -14.32 35.58 -27.82
CA GLY A 400 -15.68 35.98 -28.18
C GLY A 400 -16.66 34.99 -27.56
N SER A 401 -17.72 35.49 -26.93
CA SER A 401 -18.75 34.67 -26.29
C SER A 401 -20.13 35.32 -26.38
N LEU A 402 -21.15 34.49 -26.39
CA LEU A 402 -22.55 34.89 -26.47
C LEU A 402 -23.13 34.95 -25.07
N VAL A 403 -23.60 36.13 -24.64
CA VAL A 403 -24.50 36.27 -23.49
C VAL A 403 -25.89 35.91 -23.99
N VAL A 404 -26.47 34.83 -23.46
CA VAL A 404 -27.79 34.31 -23.86
C VAL A 404 -28.80 34.70 -22.78
N GLU A 405 -29.87 35.37 -23.18
CA GLU A 405 -30.83 36.02 -22.28
C GLU A 405 -32.26 35.52 -22.61
N PRO A 406 -32.65 34.32 -22.13
CA PRO A 406 -34.00 33.79 -22.31
C PRO A 406 -34.99 34.39 -21.29
N THR A 407 -36.27 34.50 -21.66
CA THR A 407 -37.34 34.81 -20.69
C THR A 407 -37.81 33.55 -19.95
N ALA A 408 -38.57 33.74 -18.86
CA ALA A 408 -39.19 32.63 -18.14
C ALA A 408 -40.18 31.85 -19.04
N GLU A 409 -40.91 32.53 -19.93
CA GLU A 409 -41.88 31.95 -20.86
C GLU A 409 -41.18 31.08 -21.91
N GLN A 410 -40.02 31.51 -22.44
CA GLN A 410 -39.25 30.72 -23.39
C GLN A 410 -38.76 29.40 -22.78
N LEU A 411 -38.35 29.42 -21.50
CA LEU A 411 -37.96 28.21 -20.77
C LEU A 411 -39.17 27.35 -20.38
N ALA A 412 -40.31 27.95 -20.03
CA ALA A 412 -41.56 27.25 -19.69
C ALA A 412 -42.23 26.58 -20.91
N ALA A 413 -42.13 27.21 -22.09
CA ALA A 413 -42.65 26.72 -23.36
C ALA A 413 -41.68 25.81 -24.13
N ALA A 414 -40.51 25.50 -23.55
CA ALA A 414 -39.46 24.71 -24.19
C ALA A 414 -39.96 23.33 -24.66
N GLY A 415 -39.53 22.93 -25.85
CA GLY A 415 -39.92 21.68 -26.48
C GLY A 415 -39.34 20.42 -25.81
N ALA A 416 -39.80 19.26 -26.25
CA ALA A 416 -39.20 17.98 -25.86
C ALA A 416 -37.75 17.90 -26.37
N PRO A 417 -36.73 17.68 -25.51
CA PRO A 417 -35.34 17.64 -25.93
C PRO A 417 -35.03 16.50 -26.93
N PRO A 418 -34.05 16.66 -27.82
CA PRO A 418 -33.64 15.64 -28.78
C PRO A 418 -33.33 14.28 -28.12
N GLU A 419 -33.79 13.16 -28.71
CA GLU A 419 -33.62 11.83 -28.14
C GLU A 419 -32.16 11.46 -27.80
N LYS A 420 -31.20 11.99 -28.56
CA LYS A 420 -29.76 11.83 -28.30
C LYS A 420 -29.42 12.40 -26.93
N LEU A 421 -29.81 13.65 -26.68
CA LEU A 421 -29.54 14.34 -25.41
C LEU A 421 -30.32 13.70 -24.26
N LEU A 422 -31.56 13.25 -24.47
CA LEU A 422 -32.30 12.48 -23.46
C LEU A 422 -31.54 11.20 -23.07
N ARG A 423 -31.21 10.31 -24.02
CA ARG A 423 -30.54 9.01 -23.74
C ARG A 423 -29.14 9.12 -23.12
N GLU A 424 -28.53 10.30 -23.21
CA GLU A 424 -27.17 10.58 -22.74
C GLU A 424 -27.19 11.34 -21.41
N TYR A 425 -27.93 12.44 -21.32
CA TYR A 425 -27.92 13.39 -20.22
C TYR A 425 -29.06 13.25 -19.20
N THR A 426 -30.00 12.30 -19.34
CA THR A 426 -30.91 11.89 -18.23
C THR A 426 -30.43 10.62 -17.52
N ARG A 427 -29.33 10.01 -17.96
CA ARG A 427 -28.87 8.72 -17.41
C ARG A 427 -28.41 8.86 -15.96
N VAL A 428 -28.99 8.01 -15.10
CA VAL A 428 -28.56 7.77 -13.72
C VAL A 428 -28.12 6.30 -13.55
N PRO A 429 -27.24 6.00 -12.59
CA PRO A 429 -26.80 4.64 -12.30
C PRO A 429 -27.80 3.90 -11.40
N ASP A 430 -27.93 2.58 -11.56
CA ASP A 430 -28.78 1.72 -10.72
C ASP A 430 -28.44 1.77 -9.22
N SER A 431 -27.26 2.27 -8.86
CA SER A 431 -26.81 2.47 -7.48
C SER A 431 -27.26 3.81 -6.85
N LEU A 432 -28.09 4.60 -7.54
CA LEU A 432 -28.67 5.84 -7.00
C LEU A 432 -29.87 5.51 -6.08
N PRO A 433 -29.82 5.83 -4.77
CA PRO A 433 -30.92 5.53 -3.85
C PRO A 433 -32.23 6.22 -4.25
N ALA A 434 -33.35 5.49 -4.15
CA ALA A 434 -34.68 5.95 -4.56
C ALA A 434 -35.09 7.30 -3.93
N VAL A 435 -34.66 7.56 -2.69
CA VAL A 435 -34.88 8.83 -1.97
C VAL A 435 -34.45 10.08 -2.75
N VAL A 436 -33.52 9.97 -3.69
CA VAL A 436 -33.11 11.08 -4.58
C VAL A 436 -34.23 11.40 -5.58
N ALA A 437 -34.82 10.40 -6.22
CA ALA A 437 -35.95 10.56 -7.13
C ALA A 437 -37.22 10.96 -6.37
N GLU A 438 -37.54 10.26 -5.27
CA GLU A 438 -38.69 10.56 -4.39
C GLU A 438 -38.63 12.00 -3.85
N THR A 439 -37.43 12.50 -3.53
CA THR A 439 -37.24 13.90 -3.12
C THR A 439 -37.39 14.86 -4.28
N ALA A 440 -36.92 14.51 -5.48
CA ALA A 440 -37.09 15.34 -6.67
C ALA A 440 -38.56 15.50 -7.07
N GLU A 441 -39.32 14.39 -7.05
CA GLU A 441 -40.76 14.39 -7.31
C GLU A 441 -41.52 15.23 -6.27
N ARG A 442 -41.24 15.01 -4.97
CA ARG A 442 -41.88 15.75 -3.86
C ARG A 442 -41.54 17.24 -3.85
N VAL A 443 -40.30 17.63 -4.16
CA VAL A 443 -39.89 19.04 -4.22
C VAL A 443 -40.50 19.75 -5.44
N THR A 444 -40.75 19.02 -6.53
CA THR A 444 -41.29 19.60 -7.76
C THR A 444 -42.78 19.35 -7.97
N GLU A 445 -43.48 18.92 -6.91
CA GLU A 445 -44.92 18.70 -6.91
C GLU A 445 -45.69 19.96 -7.37
N GLY A 446 -46.68 19.77 -8.23
CA GLY A 446 -47.48 20.85 -8.81
C GLY A 446 -46.77 21.75 -9.83
N SER A 447 -45.55 21.45 -10.28
CA SER A 447 -44.91 22.15 -11.42
C SER A 447 -45.43 21.63 -12.77
N ALA A 448 -45.88 22.54 -13.64
CA ALA A 448 -46.54 22.24 -14.91
C ALA A 448 -45.56 21.84 -16.04
N ASN A 449 -44.33 22.36 -16.03
CA ASN A 449 -43.31 22.14 -17.07
C ASN A 449 -41.92 21.86 -16.46
N ALA A 450 -40.94 21.52 -17.31
CA ALA A 450 -39.58 21.18 -16.87
C ALA A 450 -38.83 22.37 -16.23
N TYR A 451 -39.15 23.60 -16.63
CA TYR A 451 -38.51 24.82 -16.11
C TYR A 451 -38.97 25.10 -14.68
N GLU A 452 -40.27 25.05 -14.40
CA GLU A 452 -40.82 25.15 -13.04
C GLU A 452 -40.32 24.02 -12.11
N ARG A 453 -39.96 22.86 -12.65
CA ARG A 453 -39.29 21.79 -11.88
C ARG A 453 -37.84 22.19 -11.56
N ALA A 454 -37.11 22.71 -12.53
CA ALA A 454 -35.73 23.17 -12.36
C ALA A 454 -35.61 24.34 -11.37
N VAL A 455 -36.52 25.33 -11.43
CA VAL A 455 -36.57 26.46 -10.49
C VAL A 455 -36.89 25.98 -9.07
N LYS A 456 -37.93 25.15 -8.86
CA LYS A 456 -38.19 24.58 -7.52
C LYS A 456 -37.03 23.77 -6.96
N LEU A 457 -36.31 23.00 -7.80
CA LEU A 457 -35.10 22.31 -7.36
C LEU A 457 -33.99 23.30 -6.93
N GLN A 458 -33.77 24.37 -7.69
CA GLN A 458 -32.79 25.40 -7.36
C GLN A 458 -33.13 26.06 -6.02
N ASP A 459 -34.36 26.55 -5.88
CA ASP A 459 -34.79 27.35 -4.74
C ASP A 459 -34.90 26.50 -3.47
N TRP A 460 -35.27 25.21 -3.60
CA TRP A 460 -35.18 24.25 -2.50
C TRP A 460 -33.75 24.03 -2.00
N PHE A 461 -32.75 24.06 -2.87
CA PHE A 461 -31.35 24.01 -2.44
C PHE A 461 -30.84 25.36 -1.90
N ALA A 462 -31.21 26.46 -2.54
CA ALA A 462 -30.65 27.78 -2.28
C ALA A 462 -31.27 28.50 -1.05
N SER A 463 -32.53 28.22 -0.70
CA SER A 463 -33.25 28.94 0.36
C SER A 463 -34.25 28.09 1.16
N GLU A 464 -35.11 27.29 0.53
CA GLU A 464 -36.26 26.68 1.23
C GLU A 464 -35.93 25.39 2.00
N GLY A 465 -35.01 24.57 1.49
CA GLY A 465 -34.73 23.24 2.02
C GLY A 465 -33.94 23.23 3.34
N GLY A 466 -33.39 24.37 3.76
CA GLY A 466 -32.56 24.49 4.95
C GLY A 466 -31.20 23.81 4.80
N PHE A 467 -30.49 24.12 3.71
CA PHE A 467 -29.11 23.67 3.45
C PHE A 467 -28.08 24.70 3.90
N THR A 468 -26.92 24.22 4.35
CA THR A 468 -25.80 25.04 4.84
C THR A 468 -24.58 24.85 3.93
N TYR A 469 -23.93 25.96 3.55
CA TYR A 469 -22.68 25.92 2.81
C TYR A 469 -21.48 25.66 3.73
N ASP A 470 -20.81 24.52 3.55
CA ASP A 470 -19.58 24.16 4.29
C ASP A 470 -18.59 23.39 3.40
N THR A 471 -17.32 23.80 3.42
CA THR A 471 -16.20 23.17 2.69
C THR A 471 -15.38 22.19 3.54
N SER A 472 -15.69 22.06 4.82
CA SER A 472 -15.03 21.13 5.77
C SER A 472 -15.58 19.70 5.72
N VAL A 473 -16.81 19.52 5.22
CA VAL A 473 -17.49 18.22 5.16
C VAL A 473 -16.70 17.16 4.38
N THR A 474 -16.86 15.89 4.78
CA THR A 474 -16.24 14.73 4.12
C THR A 474 -16.58 14.69 2.63
N SER A 475 -15.55 14.78 1.79
CA SER A 475 -15.67 14.82 0.35
C SER A 475 -16.37 13.57 -0.23
N GLY A 476 -17.08 13.75 -1.35
CA GLY A 476 -17.72 12.64 -2.04
C GLY A 476 -18.51 13.08 -3.27
N THR A 477 -18.49 12.24 -4.30
CA THR A 477 -19.05 12.56 -5.63
C THR A 477 -20.01 11.49 -6.16
N GLY A 478 -20.06 10.32 -5.51
CA GLY A 478 -20.94 9.21 -5.84
C GLY A 478 -22.30 9.24 -5.16
N THR A 479 -23.12 8.23 -5.41
CA THR A 479 -24.53 8.19 -4.97
C THR A 479 -24.70 8.21 -3.45
N THR A 480 -23.78 7.59 -2.71
CA THR A 480 -23.72 7.67 -1.24
C THR A 480 -23.47 9.09 -0.73
N ALA A 481 -22.71 9.91 -1.46
CA ALA A 481 -22.45 11.30 -1.08
C ALA A 481 -23.68 12.20 -1.33
N ILE A 482 -24.38 11.99 -2.45
CA ILE A 482 -25.66 12.65 -2.73
C ILE A 482 -26.70 12.29 -1.65
N ALA A 483 -26.84 10.99 -1.33
CA ALA A 483 -27.78 10.55 -0.30
C ALA A 483 -27.39 10.96 1.13
N ARG A 484 -26.09 11.17 1.40
CA ARG A 484 -25.60 11.81 2.63
C ARG A 484 -26.02 13.29 2.66
N PHE A 485 -25.68 14.03 1.63
CA PHE A 485 -25.96 15.47 1.52
C PHE A 485 -27.45 15.82 1.60
N LEU A 486 -28.34 15.06 0.94
CA LEU A 486 -29.79 15.29 1.04
C LEU A 486 -30.37 15.05 2.45
N ARG A 487 -29.67 14.26 3.29
CA ARG A 487 -30.07 13.95 4.67
C ARG A 487 -29.48 14.94 5.67
N ASP A 488 -28.17 15.17 5.58
CA ASP A 488 -27.40 15.96 6.54
C ASP A 488 -27.43 17.47 6.21
N LYS A 489 -27.70 17.82 4.94
CA LYS A 489 -27.90 19.18 4.40
C LYS A 489 -26.71 20.14 4.47
N GLU A 490 -25.53 19.64 4.79
CA GLU A 490 -24.29 20.40 4.89
C GLU A 490 -23.32 20.04 3.75
N GLY A 491 -22.76 21.04 3.06
CA GLY A 491 -21.70 20.83 2.08
C GLY A 491 -21.43 22.01 1.16
N PHE A 492 -20.50 21.86 0.22
CA PHE A 492 -20.10 22.92 -0.73
C PHE A 492 -20.65 22.69 -2.16
N CYS A 493 -20.39 23.62 -3.07
CA CYS A 493 -21.05 23.74 -4.40
C CYS A 493 -21.04 22.48 -5.28
N VAL A 494 -20.07 21.57 -5.10
CA VAL A 494 -20.07 20.25 -5.77
C VAL A 494 -21.28 19.42 -5.33
N HIS A 495 -21.57 19.34 -4.03
CA HIS A 495 -22.69 18.57 -3.50
C HIS A 495 -24.05 19.13 -3.96
N PHE A 496 -24.22 20.46 -3.90
CA PHE A 496 -25.40 21.16 -4.43
C PHE A 496 -25.62 20.85 -5.92
N SER A 497 -24.59 21.08 -6.75
CA SER A 497 -24.67 20.89 -8.20
C SER A 497 -24.90 19.44 -8.60
N PHE A 498 -24.22 18.50 -7.94
CA PHE A 498 -24.31 17.07 -8.26
C PHE A 498 -25.67 16.50 -7.85
N SER A 499 -26.22 16.98 -6.73
CA SER A 499 -27.55 16.58 -6.26
C SER A 499 -28.64 17.18 -7.13
N MET A 500 -28.59 18.48 -7.44
CA MET A 500 -29.55 19.11 -8.36
C MET A 500 -29.50 18.47 -9.75
N ALA A 501 -28.31 18.20 -10.31
CA ALA A 501 -28.20 17.53 -11.60
C ALA A 501 -28.74 16.09 -11.55
N ALA A 502 -28.41 15.30 -10.51
CA ALA A 502 -28.97 13.94 -10.36
C ALA A 502 -30.49 13.94 -10.23
N MET A 503 -31.06 14.87 -9.47
CA MET A 503 -32.50 15.04 -9.29
C MET A 503 -33.20 15.47 -10.59
N ALA A 504 -32.62 16.43 -11.32
CA ALA A 504 -33.10 16.84 -12.64
C ALA A 504 -33.11 15.65 -13.62
N ARG A 505 -32.06 14.82 -13.61
CA ARG A 505 -32.00 13.58 -14.41
C ARG A 505 -33.11 12.60 -14.05
N THR A 506 -33.38 12.37 -12.76
CA THR A 506 -34.51 11.49 -12.34
C THR A 506 -35.87 12.01 -12.77
N LEU A 507 -36.04 13.34 -12.92
CA LEU A 507 -37.26 13.97 -13.45
C LEU A 507 -37.33 13.99 -14.98
N GLY A 508 -36.38 13.36 -15.68
CA GLY A 508 -36.31 13.31 -17.14
C GLY A 508 -35.73 14.57 -17.82
N ILE A 509 -35.19 15.52 -17.04
CA ILE A 509 -34.57 16.74 -17.56
C ILE A 509 -33.10 16.45 -17.91
N PRO A 510 -32.63 16.73 -19.13
CA PRO A 510 -31.23 16.52 -19.48
C PRO A 510 -30.35 17.52 -18.70
N ALA A 511 -29.43 17.00 -17.89
CA ALA A 511 -28.60 17.81 -16.98
C ALA A 511 -27.13 17.38 -17.01
N ARG A 512 -26.21 18.34 -16.84
CA ARG A 512 -24.77 18.13 -16.67
C ARG A 512 -24.22 19.10 -15.61
N VAL A 513 -23.01 18.88 -15.10
CA VAL A 513 -22.40 19.79 -14.12
C VAL A 513 -21.19 20.47 -14.71
N ALA A 514 -21.22 21.79 -14.78
CA ALA A 514 -20.09 22.61 -15.16
C ALA A 514 -19.14 22.84 -13.97
N VAL A 515 -17.84 22.92 -14.27
CA VAL A 515 -16.78 23.22 -13.31
C VAL A 515 -15.95 24.37 -13.86
N GLY A 516 -15.63 25.35 -13.02
CA GLY A 516 -14.94 26.56 -13.43
C GLY A 516 -14.71 27.56 -12.30
N PHE A 517 -14.90 28.83 -12.60
CA PHE A 517 -14.83 29.93 -11.63
C PHE A 517 -16.08 30.82 -11.69
N THR A 518 -16.51 31.32 -10.53
CA THR A 518 -17.40 32.49 -10.43
C THR A 518 -16.69 33.75 -10.95
N PRO A 519 -17.43 34.78 -11.40
CA PRO A 519 -16.87 36.10 -11.61
C PRO A 519 -16.33 36.66 -10.29
N GLY A 520 -15.01 36.80 -10.19
CA GLY A 520 -14.33 37.25 -8.97
C GLY A 520 -14.31 38.77 -8.78
N THR A 521 -13.39 39.24 -7.95
CA THR A 521 -13.35 40.62 -7.44
C THR A 521 -12.83 41.63 -8.46
N MET A 522 -13.58 42.71 -8.69
CA MET A 522 -13.12 43.84 -9.51
C MET A 522 -11.98 44.62 -8.83
N LYS A 523 -10.90 44.87 -9.57
CA LYS A 523 -9.74 45.70 -9.20
C LYS A 523 -10.00 47.17 -9.55
N SER A 524 -9.26 48.07 -8.89
CA SER A 524 -9.33 49.53 -9.12
C SER A 524 -8.91 50.00 -10.51
N ASP A 525 -8.26 49.15 -11.31
CA ASP A 525 -7.94 49.40 -12.72
C ASP A 525 -9.06 48.96 -13.69
N GLY A 526 -10.14 48.36 -13.18
CA GLY A 526 -11.22 47.78 -13.97
C GLY A 526 -10.90 46.41 -14.60
N ALA A 527 -9.84 45.72 -14.16
CA ALA A 527 -9.71 44.29 -14.37
C ALA A 527 -10.48 43.51 -13.30
N ILE A 528 -10.86 42.27 -13.60
CA ILE A 528 -11.38 41.35 -12.58
C ILE A 528 -10.30 40.35 -12.20
N SER A 529 -10.09 40.20 -10.90
CA SER A 529 -9.27 39.18 -10.25
C SER A 529 -10.08 37.90 -10.12
N VAL A 530 -9.47 36.75 -10.42
CA VAL A 530 -10.05 35.43 -10.11
C VAL A 530 -9.00 34.66 -9.33
N GLY A 531 -9.35 34.25 -8.11
CA GLY A 531 -8.53 33.50 -7.17
C GLY A 531 -8.93 32.03 -7.04
N LEU A 532 -8.21 31.29 -6.20
CA LEU A 532 -8.47 29.88 -5.92
C LEU A 532 -9.84 29.65 -5.23
N ARG A 533 -10.28 30.58 -4.37
CA ARG A 533 -11.59 30.48 -3.68
C ARG A 533 -12.80 30.82 -4.56
N ASP A 534 -12.56 31.36 -5.76
CA ASP A 534 -13.59 31.59 -6.77
C ASP A 534 -13.87 30.33 -7.60
N ALA A 535 -13.12 29.24 -7.37
CA ALA A 535 -13.39 27.94 -7.99
C ALA A 535 -14.79 27.45 -7.58
N HIS A 536 -15.58 27.03 -8.56
CA HIS A 536 -17.01 26.74 -8.38
C HIS A 536 -17.51 25.67 -9.34
N ALA A 537 -18.60 25.01 -8.95
CA ALA A 537 -19.34 24.07 -9.78
C ALA A 537 -20.81 24.48 -9.79
N TRP A 538 -21.47 24.32 -10.93
CA TRP A 538 -22.88 24.68 -11.12
C TRP A 538 -23.56 23.71 -12.10
N PRO A 539 -24.85 23.39 -11.94
CA PRO A 539 -25.59 22.58 -12.91
C PRO A 539 -25.95 23.40 -14.16
N GLU A 540 -25.86 22.73 -15.32
CA GLU A 540 -26.44 23.19 -16.59
C GLU A 540 -27.56 22.20 -16.97
N LEU A 541 -28.77 22.71 -17.22
CA LEU A 541 -29.95 21.94 -17.63
C LEU A 541 -30.34 22.35 -19.05
N TYR A 542 -30.83 21.40 -19.86
CA TYR A 542 -31.14 21.64 -21.27
C TYR A 542 -32.63 21.92 -21.52
N PHE A 543 -32.91 22.96 -22.30
CA PHE A 543 -34.25 23.38 -22.72
C PHE A 543 -34.27 23.61 -24.24
N GLU A 544 -35.11 22.87 -24.97
CA GLU A 544 -35.20 23.00 -26.43
C GLU A 544 -35.77 24.37 -26.81
N GLY A 545 -35.02 25.15 -27.60
CA GLY A 545 -35.27 26.56 -27.89
C GLY A 545 -34.26 27.50 -27.24
N VAL A 546 -33.61 27.10 -26.13
CA VAL A 546 -32.59 27.89 -25.42
C VAL A 546 -31.22 27.19 -25.37
N GLY A 547 -31.19 25.86 -25.37
CA GLY A 547 -30.00 25.04 -25.22
C GLY A 547 -29.65 24.77 -23.75
N TRP A 548 -28.35 24.79 -23.43
CA TRP A 548 -27.83 24.51 -22.07
C TRP A 548 -27.83 25.77 -21.19
N THR A 549 -28.73 25.80 -20.21
CA THR A 549 -28.99 26.93 -19.31
C THR A 549 -28.40 26.69 -17.92
N ARG A 550 -27.71 27.69 -17.36
CA ARG A 550 -27.17 27.64 -15.98
C ARG A 550 -28.28 27.82 -14.93
N PHE A 551 -28.17 27.06 -13.85
CA PHE A 551 -28.87 27.29 -12.57
C PHE A 551 -27.82 27.44 -11.46
N GLU A 552 -28.19 28.04 -10.32
CA GLU A 552 -27.31 28.20 -9.16
C GLU A 552 -28.00 27.75 -7.86
N PRO A 553 -27.88 26.45 -7.50
CA PRO A 553 -28.45 25.90 -6.27
C PRO A 553 -27.64 26.23 -5.01
N THR A 554 -26.45 26.85 -5.12
CA THR A 554 -25.57 27.04 -3.96
C THR A 554 -26.00 28.28 -3.14
N PRO A 555 -26.36 28.14 -1.84
CA PRO A 555 -26.60 29.28 -0.97
C PRO A 555 -25.39 30.21 -0.91
N SER A 556 -25.66 31.53 -0.94
CA SER A 556 -24.71 32.64 -0.76
C SER A 556 -23.40 32.60 -1.60
N ARG A 557 -23.36 31.80 -2.67
CA ARG A 557 -22.21 31.64 -3.58
C ARG A 557 -22.65 31.87 -5.02
N GLY A 558 -21.86 32.63 -5.77
CA GLY A 558 -22.18 32.96 -7.15
C GLY A 558 -23.34 33.96 -7.24
N SER A 559 -24.15 33.81 -8.29
CA SER A 559 -25.19 34.75 -8.70
C SER A 559 -26.34 34.01 -9.37
N THR A 560 -27.50 34.00 -8.71
CA THR A 560 -28.76 33.44 -9.24
C THR A 560 -29.10 34.15 -10.57
N PRO A 561 -29.32 33.43 -11.68
CA PRO A 561 -29.64 34.06 -12.96
C PRO A 561 -30.89 34.95 -12.92
N SER A 562 -31.06 35.83 -13.91
CA SER A 562 -32.28 36.63 -14.08
C SER A 562 -33.48 35.73 -14.42
N TRP A 563 -33.30 34.84 -15.39
CA TRP A 563 -34.30 33.89 -15.90
C TRP A 563 -34.75 32.79 -14.92
N THR A 564 -34.34 32.83 -13.65
CA THR A 564 -34.89 31.96 -12.59
C THR A 564 -35.52 32.77 -11.45
N ARG A 565 -35.74 34.07 -11.63
CA ARG A 565 -36.40 34.93 -10.65
C ARG A 565 -37.84 35.16 -11.08
N PRO A 566 -38.81 35.30 -10.15
CA PRO A 566 -40.15 35.72 -10.51
C PRO A 566 -40.12 37.10 -11.18
N GLU A 567 -40.65 37.20 -12.40
CA GLU A 567 -40.87 38.50 -13.03
C GLU A 567 -41.97 39.25 -12.26
N VAL A 568 -41.64 40.42 -11.73
CA VAL A 568 -42.61 41.33 -11.10
C VAL A 568 -43.23 42.18 -12.21
N PRO A 569 -44.55 42.14 -12.45
CA PRO A 569 -45.17 42.92 -13.52
C PRO A 569 -44.92 44.42 -13.34
N THR A 570 -44.21 45.03 -14.29
CA THR A 570 -43.86 46.47 -14.27
C THR A 570 -45.01 47.33 -14.79
N ASP A 571 -46.13 47.33 -14.08
CA ASP A 571 -47.28 48.19 -14.37
C ASP A 571 -47.07 49.61 -13.82
N GLY A 572 -46.91 50.58 -14.73
CA GLY A 572 -47.01 52.01 -14.43
C GLY A 572 -45.72 52.69 -13.95
N ALA A 573 -45.03 53.37 -14.87
CA ALA A 573 -43.89 54.22 -14.54
C ALA A 573 -44.28 55.46 -13.70
N SER A 574 -43.39 55.85 -12.79
CA SER A 574 -43.25 57.21 -12.25
C SER A 574 -41.83 57.39 -11.73
N ASP A 575 -41.19 58.51 -12.09
CA ASP A 575 -39.81 58.82 -11.68
C ASP A 575 -39.71 59.05 -10.17
N VAL A 576 -39.37 58.00 -9.42
CA VAL A 576 -38.86 58.11 -8.05
C VAL A 576 -37.35 57.97 -8.13
N ALA A 577 -36.64 59.08 -7.91
CA ALA A 577 -35.18 59.13 -8.02
C ALA A 577 -34.51 58.09 -7.11
N GLU A 578 -33.49 57.39 -7.64
CA GLU A 578 -32.62 56.53 -6.83
C GLU A 578 -32.10 57.29 -5.62
N PRO A 579 -32.28 56.78 -4.38
CA PRO A 579 -31.60 57.33 -3.22
C PRO A 579 -30.10 57.09 -3.38
N SER A 580 -29.38 58.10 -3.88
CA SER A 580 -27.93 58.08 -3.98
C SER A 580 -27.33 57.73 -2.63
N ALA A 581 -26.77 56.52 -2.52
CA ALA A 581 -26.23 55.95 -1.30
C ALA A 581 -24.88 56.59 -0.90
N THR A 582 -24.86 57.91 -0.76
CA THR A 582 -23.80 58.70 -0.13
C THR A 582 -23.82 58.48 1.39
N ALA A 583 -23.71 57.22 1.80
CA ALA A 583 -23.49 56.83 3.18
C ALA A 583 -22.06 57.21 3.57
N SER A 584 -21.94 58.28 4.36
CA SER A 584 -20.66 58.93 4.67
C SER A 584 -19.62 57.96 5.25
N ALA A 585 -18.40 58.02 4.71
CA ALA A 585 -17.24 57.35 5.28
C ALA A 585 -16.79 58.05 6.57
N ALA A 586 -17.40 57.68 7.70
CA ALA A 586 -16.97 58.03 9.04
C ALA A 586 -16.78 56.74 9.87
N PRO A 587 -15.64 56.55 10.56
CA PRO A 587 -15.31 55.27 11.18
C PRO A 587 -16.15 55.00 12.44
N SER A 588 -17.07 54.04 12.35
CA SER A 588 -17.81 53.54 13.51
C SER A 588 -16.91 52.63 14.35
N ALA A 589 -16.10 53.23 15.21
CA ALA A 589 -15.22 52.53 16.16
C ALA A 589 -16.03 51.95 17.35
N ALA A 590 -16.90 50.99 17.06
CA ALA A 590 -17.54 50.14 18.05
C ALA A 590 -16.80 48.79 18.09
N PRO A 591 -16.17 48.39 19.23
CA PRO A 591 -15.41 47.15 19.28
C PRO A 591 -16.33 45.94 19.15
N SER A 592 -15.93 44.97 18.32
CA SER A 592 -16.50 43.62 18.39
C SER A 592 -16.24 43.05 19.78
N ALA A 593 -17.27 42.50 20.42
CA ALA A 593 -17.22 42.22 21.85
C ALA A 593 -16.22 41.12 22.21
N GLU A 594 -15.12 41.48 22.87
CA GLU A 594 -14.26 40.53 23.57
C GLU A 594 -15.04 39.88 24.74
N ASN A 595 -14.69 38.62 25.05
CA ASN A 595 -15.42 37.78 26.01
C ASN A 595 -15.35 38.30 27.46
N SER A 596 -16.33 39.13 27.86
CA SER A 596 -16.39 39.72 29.19
C SER A 596 -16.99 38.79 30.25
N CYS A 597 -16.17 37.88 30.79
CA CYS A 597 -16.55 36.96 31.87
C CYS A 597 -17.09 37.72 33.13
N PRO A 598 -18.31 37.43 33.62
CA PRO A 598 -18.89 38.03 34.82
C PRO A 598 -18.02 37.88 36.09
N PRO A 599 -18.13 38.79 37.08
CA PRO A 599 -17.21 38.81 38.22
C PRO A 599 -17.34 37.59 39.15
N GLN A 600 -18.54 37.00 39.31
CA GLN A 600 -18.71 35.76 40.08
C GLN A 600 -17.93 34.58 39.46
N LEU A 601 -18.06 34.36 38.15
CA LEU A 601 -17.39 33.25 37.43
C LEU A 601 -15.86 33.35 37.48
N ARG A 602 -15.30 34.54 37.72
CA ARG A 602 -13.87 34.76 37.95
C ARG A 602 -13.38 34.33 39.33
N GLN A 603 -14.24 34.22 40.35
CA GLN A 603 -13.85 33.71 41.67
C GLN A 603 -13.88 32.17 41.74
N GLU A 604 -14.69 31.54 40.90
CA GLU A 604 -14.85 30.06 40.84
C GLU A 604 -13.97 29.40 39.77
N GLY A 605 -13.17 30.19 39.03
CA GLY A 605 -12.24 29.67 38.01
C GLY A 605 -12.90 29.23 36.69
N GLY A 606 -14.20 29.46 36.52
CA GLY A 606 -15.00 28.95 35.40
C GLY A 606 -14.75 29.61 34.03
N CYS A 607 -13.76 30.51 33.91
CA CYS A 607 -13.43 31.24 32.69
C CYS A 607 -12.00 30.93 32.20
N GLY A 608 -11.67 29.65 32.08
CA GLY A 608 -10.63 29.16 31.18
C GLY A 608 -11.21 28.82 29.79
N PRO A 609 -10.38 28.53 28.77
CA PRO A 609 -10.88 28.10 27.47
C PRO A 609 -11.66 26.79 27.60
N SER A 610 -12.83 26.75 26.96
CA SER A 610 -13.67 25.53 26.88
C SER A 610 -12.88 24.42 26.19
N GLN A 611 -12.84 23.23 26.78
CA GLN A 611 -12.21 22.08 26.15
C GLN A 611 -13.08 21.58 25.00
N GLU A 612 -12.62 21.72 23.76
CA GLU A 612 -13.17 20.94 22.65
C GLU A 612 -12.71 19.48 22.75
N PRO A 613 -13.62 18.51 22.56
CA PRO A 613 -13.26 17.09 22.55
C PRO A 613 -12.67 16.68 21.19
N GLY A 614 -11.40 17.02 20.95
CA GLY A 614 -10.71 16.51 19.75
C GLY A 614 -9.31 17.06 19.48
N SER A 615 -9.01 18.30 19.89
CA SER A 615 -7.70 18.92 19.60
C SER A 615 -6.59 18.38 20.52
N ALA A 616 -5.93 17.32 20.06
CA ALA A 616 -4.62 16.96 20.60
C ALA A 616 -3.66 18.15 20.41
N LEU A 617 -3.07 18.62 21.51
CA LEU A 617 -2.00 19.62 21.47
C LEU A 617 -0.87 19.09 20.57
N PRO A 618 -0.23 19.94 19.75
CA PRO A 618 1.09 19.66 19.20
C PRO A 618 2.06 19.61 20.38
N THR A 619 2.11 18.44 21.02
CA THR A 619 2.93 18.21 22.18
C THR A 619 4.34 18.05 21.64
N ASP A 620 5.19 19.05 21.87
CA ASP A 620 6.63 18.95 21.60
C ASP A 620 7.22 17.86 22.51
N ARG A 621 7.15 16.64 21.97
CA ARG A 621 7.41 15.36 22.64
C ARG A 621 8.42 14.55 21.86
N GLY A 622 9.28 15.22 21.09
CA GLY A 622 10.42 14.61 20.39
C GLY A 622 11.12 13.63 21.31
N THR A 623 10.95 12.32 21.02
CA THR A 623 10.89 11.31 22.09
C THR A 623 12.15 11.33 22.95
N PRO A 624 12.04 11.71 24.25
CA PRO A 624 13.23 12.10 25.01
C PRO A 624 14.18 10.92 25.11
N ALA A 625 15.47 11.17 24.89
CA ALA A 625 16.47 10.11 24.67
C ALA A 625 16.54 9.07 25.82
N GLY A 626 16.12 9.45 27.03
CA GLY A 626 15.93 8.53 28.16
C GLY A 626 14.85 7.47 27.92
N THR A 627 13.70 7.83 27.33
CA THR A 627 12.64 6.89 26.92
C THR A 627 13.16 5.95 25.83
N VAL A 628 13.82 6.48 24.80
CA VAL A 628 14.42 5.68 23.72
C VAL A 628 15.44 4.69 24.28
N LEU A 629 16.29 5.11 25.22
CA LEU A 629 17.23 4.23 25.93
C LEU A 629 16.49 3.16 26.76
N LEU A 630 15.39 3.51 27.44
CA LEU A 630 14.56 2.56 28.19
C LEU A 630 13.92 1.51 27.28
N VAL A 631 13.42 1.90 26.12
CA VAL A 631 12.88 1.02 25.07
C VAL A 631 13.95 0.05 24.56
N VAL A 632 15.16 0.55 24.27
CA VAL A 632 16.31 -0.29 23.89
C VAL A 632 16.65 -1.29 24.99
N VAL A 633 16.71 -0.86 26.26
CA VAL A 633 17.03 -1.75 27.40
C VAL A 633 15.93 -2.80 27.63
N ALA A 634 14.66 -2.42 27.54
CA ALA A 634 13.52 -3.34 27.71
C ALA A 634 13.48 -4.40 26.59
N ALA A 635 13.61 -3.98 25.33
CA ALA A 635 13.66 -4.91 24.19
C ALA A 635 14.86 -5.86 24.28
N VAL A 636 16.04 -5.35 24.69
CA VAL A 636 17.23 -6.19 24.92
C VAL A 636 17.01 -7.16 26.08
N ALA A 637 16.34 -6.77 27.18
CA ALA A 637 16.04 -7.66 28.29
C ALA A 637 15.10 -8.81 27.86
N VAL A 638 14.01 -8.49 27.16
CA VAL A 638 13.03 -9.47 26.63
C VAL A 638 13.70 -10.48 25.67
N LEU A 639 14.69 -10.05 24.89
CA LEU A 639 15.46 -10.94 24.00
C LEU A 639 16.54 -11.75 24.72
N VAL A 640 17.27 -11.14 25.65
CA VAL A 640 18.42 -11.77 26.32
C VAL A 640 17.96 -12.81 27.34
N LEU A 641 16.87 -12.58 28.09
CA LEU A 641 16.38 -13.52 29.11
C LEU A 641 16.16 -14.94 28.55
N PRO A 642 15.30 -15.19 27.54
CA PRO A 642 15.05 -16.54 27.01
C PRO A 642 16.23 -17.12 26.22
N LEU A 643 17.06 -16.27 25.58
CA LEU A 643 18.23 -16.73 24.83
C LEU A 643 19.46 -16.97 25.72
N SER A 644 19.49 -16.45 26.94
CA SER A 644 20.64 -16.54 27.86
C SER A 644 21.11 -17.98 28.14
N PRO A 645 20.26 -19.00 28.44
CA PRO A 645 20.75 -20.37 28.62
C PRO A 645 21.35 -20.97 27.35
N LEU A 646 20.77 -20.69 26.17
CA LEU A 646 21.27 -21.17 24.87
C LEU A 646 22.60 -20.51 24.47
N LEU A 647 22.75 -19.21 24.72
CA LEU A 647 23.97 -18.45 24.49
C LEU A 647 25.08 -18.81 25.49
N TRP A 648 24.72 -19.06 26.76
CA TRP A 648 25.65 -19.56 27.77
C TRP A 648 26.14 -20.96 27.40
N ARG A 649 25.24 -21.87 27.05
CA ARG A 649 25.56 -23.25 26.65
C ARG A 649 26.41 -23.34 25.38
N THR A 650 26.12 -22.54 24.36
CA THR A 650 26.99 -22.48 23.17
C THR A 650 28.35 -21.88 23.49
N ARG A 651 28.44 -20.92 24.42
CA ARG A 651 29.72 -20.36 24.92
C ARG A 651 30.52 -21.35 25.77
N THR A 652 29.89 -22.16 26.62
CA THR A 652 30.58 -23.20 27.40
C THR A 652 31.08 -24.32 26.50
N ARG A 653 30.24 -24.82 25.57
CA ARG A 653 30.66 -25.82 24.56
C ARG A 653 31.84 -25.33 23.73
N ASN A 654 31.76 -24.11 23.18
CA ASN A 654 32.84 -23.55 22.36
C ASN A 654 34.14 -23.28 23.17
N ARG A 655 34.06 -23.15 24.50
CA ARG A 655 35.23 -23.13 25.39
C ARG A 655 35.77 -24.53 25.68
N ARG A 656 34.91 -25.52 25.88
CA ARG A 656 35.26 -26.93 26.15
C ARG A 656 35.90 -27.65 24.96
N LEU A 657 35.33 -27.44 23.76
CA LEU A 657 35.78 -28.04 22.50
C LEU A 657 36.76 -27.14 21.72
N GLY A 658 37.30 -26.09 22.35
CA GLY A 658 38.16 -25.10 21.70
C GLY A 658 39.57 -25.60 21.42
N THR A 659 40.14 -25.23 20.27
CA THR A 659 41.52 -25.55 19.87
C THR A 659 42.54 -24.62 20.57
N GLY A 660 42.61 -24.70 21.90
CA GLY A 660 43.55 -23.97 22.73
C GLY A 660 44.57 -24.89 23.42
N GLY A 661 45.79 -24.38 23.62
CA GLY A 661 46.87 -25.08 24.31
C GLY A 661 47.75 -25.96 23.41
N ARG A 662 48.99 -26.19 23.87
CA ARG A 662 50.03 -27.00 23.19
C ARG A 662 50.76 -27.96 24.13
N THR A 663 50.49 -27.90 25.43
CA THR A 663 51.13 -28.76 26.44
C THR A 663 50.36 -30.08 26.62
N PRO A 664 50.98 -31.13 27.20
CA PRO A 664 50.26 -32.34 27.60
C PRO A 664 49.12 -32.07 28.59
N ALA A 665 49.30 -31.10 29.51
CA ALA A 665 48.28 -30.68 30.46
C ALA A 665 47.03 -30.10 29.75
N ASP A 666 47.22 -29.29 28.70
CA ASP A 666 46.12 -28.78 27.87
C ASP A 666 45.35 -29.91 27.16
N ALA A 667 46.02 -31.01 26.82
CA ALA A 667 45.40 -32.15 26.16
C ALA A 667 44.63 -33.05 27.14
N ALA A 668 45.14 -33.24 28.35
CA ALA A 668 44.40 -33.85 29.47
C ALA A 668 43.15 -33.04 29.81
N ALA A 669 43.28 -31.71 29.96
CA ALA A 669 42.16 -30.81 30.25
C ALA A 669 41.08 -30.83 29.15
N ARG A 670 41.46 -30.85 27.87
CA ARG A 670 40.53 -31.00 26.74
C ARG A 670 39.81 -32.35 26.73
N THR A 671 40.49 -33.44 27.12
CA THR A 671 39.87 -34.77 27.24
C THR A 671 38.78 -34.78 28.32
N MET A 672 39.06 -34.17 29.48
CA MET A 672 38.05 -33.97 30.54
C MET A 672 36.90 -33.06 30.09
N ALA A 673 37.18 -32.03 29.30
CA ALA A 673 36.16 -31.11 28.78
C ALA A 673 35.25 -31.76 27.74
N ALA A 674 35.79 -32.61 26.86
CA ALA A 674 35.03 -33.39 25.89
C ALA A 674 34.13 -34.44 26.57
N TRP A 675 34.64 -35.14 27.60
CA TRP A 675 33.84 -36.07 28.39
C TRP A 675 32.67 -35.40 29.12
N ARG A 676 32.89 -34.22 29.71
CA ARG A 676 31.81 -33.41 30.31
C ARG A 676 30.79 -32.96 29.26
N GLU A 677 31.22 -32.59 28.06
CA GLU A 677 30.29 -32.24 26.97
C GLU A 677 29.43 -33.44 26.54
N VAL A 678 30.02 -34.64 26.48
CA VAL A 678 29.29 -35.90 26.18
C VAL A 678 28.32 -36.26 27.30
N ALA A 679 28.74 -36.15 28.58
CA ALA A 679 27.88 -36.45 29.73
C ALA A 679 26.71 -35.47 29.85
N ASP A 680 26.96 -34.16 29.72
CA ASP A 680 25.92 -33.13 29.73
C ASP A 680 24.95 -33.36 28.56
N THR A 681 25.46 -33.56 27.34
CA THR A 681 24.63 -33.87 26.17
C THR A 681 23.78 -35.12 26.37
N ALA A 682 24.34 -36.17 26.99
CA ALA A 682 23.59 -37.38 27.30
C ALA A 682 22.44 -37.10 28.30
N TRP A 683 22.65 -36.25 29.32
CA TRP A 683 21.60 -35.79 30.23
C TRP A 683 20.43 -35.17 29.46
N ASP A 684 20.68 -34.22 28.56
CA ASP A 684 19.63 -33.54 27.79
C ASP A 684 18.82 -34.46 26.86
N HIS A 685 19.41 -35.58 26.44
CA HIS A 685 18.73 -36.65 25.71
C HIS A 685 18.11 -37.71 26.64
N GLY A 686 17.90 -37.38 27.92
CA GLY A 686 17.21 -38.20 28.93
C GLY A 686 18.11 -39.19 29.70
N ILE A 687 19.41 -39.17 29.47
CA ILE A 687 20.38 -40.12 30.05
C ILE A 687 21.10 -39.45 31.23
N ALA A 688 20.38 -39.21 32.33
CA ALA A 688 20.94 -38.63 33.55
C ALA A 688 22.24 -39.36 33.99
N PRO A 689 23.29 -38.66 34.44
CA PRO A 689 24.57 -39.26 34.82
C PRO A 689 24.43 -40.18 36.04
N ASP A 690 25.47 -40.98 36.26
CA ASP A 690 25.56 -41.93 37.36
C ASP A 690 27.04 -42.02 37.77
N ASP A 691 27.38 -41.27 38.83
CA ASP A 691 28.76 -41.10 39.30
C ASP A 691 29.35 -42.39 39.91
N SER A 692 28.55 -43.46 40.07
CA SER A 692 29.03 -44.77 40.48
C SER A 692 29.68 -45.58 39.34
N LEU A 693 29.55 -45.11 38.09
CA LEU A 693 30.03 -45.81 36.91
C LEU A 693 31.43 -45.35 36.48
N THR A 694 32.32 -46.32 36.22
CA THR A 694 33.59 -46.03 35.52
C THR A 694 33.32 -45.47 34.12
N PRO A 695 34.24 -44.67 33.53
CA PRO A 695 34.03 -44.05 32.22
C PRO A 695 33.59 -45.05 31.13
N ARG A 696 34.20 -46.24 31.09
CA ARG A 696 33.81 -47.34 30.18
C ARG A 696 32.40 -47.89 30.43
N LYS A 697 31.93 -47.95 31.69
CA LYS A 697 30.54 -48.34 32.02
C LYS A 697 29.54 -47.23 31.67
N ALA A 698 29.89 -45.98 31.97
CA ALA A 698 29.09 -44.81 31.59
C ALA A 698 28.95 -44.71 30.05
N ALA A 699 30.04 -44.94 29.31
CA ALA A 699 30.02 -45.00 27.84
C ALA A 699 29.05 -46.07 27.32
N ALA A 700 29.16 -47.31 27.81
CA ALA A 700 28.24 -48.39 27.42
C ALA A 700 26.77 -48.07 27.76
N ARG A 701 26.52 -47.35 28.87
CA ARG A 701 25.18 -46.87 29.26
C ARG A 701 24.66 -45.79 28.32
N ILE A 702 25.50 -44.83 27.91
CA ILE A 702 25.15 -43.78 26.92
C ILE A 702 24.83 -44.42 25.56
N VAL A 703 25.69 -45.31 25.06
CA VAL A 703 25.46 -46.04 23.79
C VAL A 703 24.14 -46.81 23.81
N ARG A 704 23.90 -47.60 24.87
CA ARG A 704 22.71 -48.45 25.00
C ARG A 704 21.40 -47.65 25.15
N LEU A 705 21.40 -46.59 25.96
CA LEU A 705 20.20 -45.80 26.21
C LEU A 705 19.93 -44.78 25.09
N GLY A 706 20.99 -44.18 24.54
CA GLY A 706 20.93 -43.25 23.41
C GLY A 706 20.76 -43.90 22.04
N ARG A 707 20.77 -45.24 21.96
CA ARG A 707 20.59 -46.03 20.72
C ARG A 707 21.51 -45.58 19.59
N LEU A 708 22.78 -45.32 19.92
CA LEU A 708 23.76 -44.78 18.99
C LEU A 708 24.12 -45.76 17.86
N ASP A 709 24.36 -45.21 16.66
CA ASP A 709 24.98 -45.96 15.56
C ASP A 709 26.43 -46.35 15.88
N THR A 710 27.02 -47.22 15.05
CA THR A 710 28.39 -47.73 15.26
C THR A 710 29.42 -46.59 15.34
N THR A 711 29.33 -45.60 14.45
CA THR A 711 30.25 -44.46 14.39
C THR A 711 30.21 -43.58 15.64
N ALA A 712 29.01 -43.25 16.13
CA ALA A 712 28.83 -42.50 17.36
C ALA A 712 29.16 -43.35 18.60
N ALA A 713 28.85 -44.64 18.60
CA ALA A 713 29.15 -45.55 19.71
C ALA A 713 30.66 -45.72 19.92
N GLU A 714 31.42 -45.95 18.86
CA GLU A 714 32.89 -45.95 18.91
C GLU A 714 33.44 -44.62 19.41
N ALA A 715 32.86 -43.48 19.02
CA ALA A 715 33.29 -42.16 19.49
C ALA A 715 33.12 -42.00 21.02
N VAL A 716 32.00 -42.46 21.61
CA VAL A 716 31.86 -42.49 23.08
C VAL A 716 32.96 -43.33 23.72
N HIS A 717 33.25 -44.51 23.14
CA HIS A 717 34.26 -45.42 23.67
C HIS A 717 35.71 -44.91 23.51
N ARG A 718 36.03 -44.19 22.42
CA ARG A 718 37.33 -43.51 22.22
C ARG A 718 37.57 -42.41 23.26
N ILE A 719 36.54 -41.59 23.53
CA ILE A 719 36.64 -40.58 24.59
C ILE A 719 36.79 -41.25 25.96
N ALA A 720 35.96 -42.25 26.29
CA ALA A 720 36.05 -42.95 27.58
C ALA A 720 37.41 -43.65 27.80
N GLY A 721 37.99 -44.26 26.77
CA GLY A 721 39.35 -44.81 26.84
C GLY A 721 40.42 -43.74 27.05
N SER A 722 40.25 -42.57 26.42
CA SER A 722 41.14 -41.40 26.62
C SER A 722 41.01 -40.82 28.02
N VAL A 723 39.80 -40.79 28.59
CA VAL A 723 39.52 -40.41 29.98
C VAL A 723 40.21 -41.38 30.95
N GLU A 724 40.11 -42.68 30.73
CA GLU A 724 40.79 -43.70 31.55
C GLU A 724 42.32 -43.58 31.46
N GLN A 725 42.90 -43.24 30.31
CA GLN A 725 44.33 -42.92 30.22
C GLN A 725 44.70 -41.63 30.96
N VAL A 726 43.91 -40.56 30.85
CA VAL A 726 44.16 -39.28 31.53
C VAL A 726 44.05 -39.39 33.06
N LEU A 727 43.25 -40.33 33.58
CA LEU A 727 43.06 -40.54 35.01
C LEU A 727 44.02 -41.56 35.64
N TYR A 728 44.50 -42.55 34.86
CA TYR A 728 45.19 -43.73 35.43
C TYR A 728 46.53 -44.11 34.76
N ALA A 729 46.94 -43.49 33.65
CA ALA A 729 48.24 -43.77 33.03
C ALA A 729 49.36 -42.90 33.62
N PRO A 730 50.57 -43.45 33.89
CA PRO A 730 51.73 -42.65 34.32
C PRO A 730 52.14 -41.59 33.29
N GLU A 731 52.03 -41.91 32.01
CA GLU A 731 52.17 -40.98 30.89
C GLU A 731 50.87 -40.98 30.06
N PRO A 732 49.97 -40.00 30.21
CA PRO A 732 48.71 -39.98 29.48
C PRO A 732 48.93 -39.62 28.01
N ARG A 733 48.33 -40.40 27.09
CA ARG A 733 48.38 -40.18 25.63
C ARG A 733 47.00 -39.79 25.08
N PRO A 734 46.49 -38.58 25.40
CA PRO A 734 45.13 -38.16 25.04
C PRO A 734 44.91 -38.13 23.52
N ALA A 735 43.74 -38.61 23.07
CA ALA A 735 43.40 -38.69 21.67
C ALA A 735 43.31 -37.30 21.00
N ALA A 736 43.92 -37.17 19.82
CA ALA A 736 44.01 -35.91 19.08
C ALA A 736 42.65 -35.34 18.63
N ALA A 737 41.64 -36.19 18.46
CA ALA A 737 40.33 -35.85 17.89
C ALA A 737 39.17 -35.82 18.92
N ALA A 738 39.47 -35.70 20.23
CA ALA A 738 38.44 -35.77 21.28
C ALA A 738 37.29 -34.75 21.14
N ALA A 739 37.51 -33.63 20.45
CA ALA A 739 36.47 -32.65 20.13
C ALA A 739 35.55 -33.12 18.99
N ASP A 740 36.11 -33.74 17.96
CA ASP A 740 35.36 -34.25 16.80
C ASP A 740 34.56 -35.51 17.18
N ASP A 741 35.13 -36.40 18.00
CA ASP A 741 34.39 -37.51 18.61
C ASP A 741 33.19 -37.00 19.44
N ALA A 742 33.35 -35.93 20.24
CA ALA A 742 32.25 -35.37 21.04
C ALA A 742 31.14 -34.76 20.16
N LEU A 743 31.50 -34.20 19.00
CA LEU A 743 30.53 -33.73 18.00
C LEU A 743 29.80 -34.90 17.31
N ALA A 744 30.50 -36.00 17.01
CA ALA A 744 29.91 -37.21 16.44
C ALA A 744 28.92 -37.88 17.41
N VAL A 745 29.27 -37.99 18.70
CA VAL A 745 28.36 -38.49 19.75
C VAL A 745 27.08 -37.64 19.82
N ARG A 746 27.21 -36.31 19.80
CA ARG A 746 26.03 -35.42 19.81
C ARG A 746 25.18 -35.60 18.57
N ALA A 747 25.77 -35.71 17.37
CA ALA A 747 25.03 -35.96 16.14
C ALA A 747 24.25 -37.29 16.18
N GLY A 748 24.83 -38.34 16.78
CA GLY A 748 24.16 -39.62 17.00
C GLY A 748 22.97 -39.51 17.96
N LEU A 749 23.11 -38.76 19.07
CA LEU A 749 22.00 -38.52 20.02
C LEU A 749 20.88 -37.65 19.39
N GLU A 750 21.25 -36.61 18.65
CA GLU A 750 20.31 -35.78 17.86
C GLU A 750 19.54 -36.64 16.84
N ALA A 751 20.23 -37.53 16.11
CA ALA A 751 19.62 -38.43 15.14
C ALA A 751 18.73 -39.50 15.79
N ALA A 752 19.13 -40.10 16.90
CA ALA A 752 18.34 -41.10 17.62
C ALA A 752 17.03 -40.52 18.18
N ALA A 753 17.07 -39.30 18.73
CA ALA A 753 15.89 -38.61 19.24
C ALA A 753 14.82 -38.37 18.16
N SER A 754 15.24 -38.11 16.91
CA SER A 754 14.32 -37.88 15.79
C SER A 754 13.47 -39.10 15.36
N ARG A 755 13.79 -40.30 15.85
CA ARG A 755 13.16 -41.57 15.45
C ARG A 755 12.21 -42.17 16.50
N GLY A 756 11.88 -41.41 17.56
CA GLY A 756 10.89 -41.81 18.56
C GLY A 756 9.46 -41.50 18.12
N PRO A 757 8.51 -42.46 18.11
CA PRO A 757 7.11 -42.17 17.84
C PRO A 757 6.48 -41.39 19.00
N GLY A 758 6.03 -40.15 18.74
CA GLY A 758 5.17 -39.39 19.65
C GLY A 758 5.89 -38.54 20.71
N CYS A 759 6.70 -37.55 20.30
CA CYS A 759 7.22 -36.54 21.24
C CYS A 759 6.17 -35.44 21.55
N GLY A 760 5.13 -35.81 22.28
CA GLY A 760 3.96 -34.97 22.59
C GLY A 760 3.81 -34.58 24.05
N ARG A 761 4.90 -34.29 24.78
CA ARG A 761 4.88 -33.75 26.16
C ARG A 761 6.19 -33.08 26.56
N CYS A 762 6.17 -31.75 26.68
CA CYS A 762 7.16 -31.04 27.50
C CYS A 762 6.79 -31.21 28.98
N SER A 763 7.30 -32.26 29.62
CA SER A 763 7.04 -32.52 31.05
C SER A 763 7.99 -31.72 31.93
N CYS A 764 7.62 -30.48 32.26
CA CYS A 764 8.29 -29.70 33.30
C CYS A 764 7.82 -30.16 34.69
N HIS A 765 8.43 -31.22 35.22
CA HIS A 765 8.29 -31.63 36.63
C HIS A 765 9.62 -32.21 37.14
N ASP A 766 10.39 -31.40 37.86
CA ASP A 766 10.55 -31.55 39.32
C ASP A 766 11.62 -30.58 39.83
N ARG A 767 11.25 -29.72 40.79
CA ARG A 767 12.19 -29.00 41.64
C ARG A 767 12.16 -29.66 43.02
N PRO A 768 13.32 -29.98 43.65
CA PRO A 768 13.34 -30.54 44.99
C PRO A 768 12.95 -29.48 46.02
N SER A 769 11.71 -29.53 46.51
CA SER A 769 11.22 -28.68 47.61
C SER A 769 11.71 -29.19 48.96
N GLY A 770 13.02 -29.09 49.20
CA GLY A 770 13.57 -29.31 50.53
C GLY A 770 13.32 -28.11 51.43
N TRP A 771 12.33 -28.19 52.35
CA TRP A 771 12.23 -27.50 53.65
C TRP A 771 10.87 -27.77 54.30
N CYS A 772 10.79 -28.66 55.31
CA CYS A 772 9.89 -28.53 56.48
C CYS A 772 10.00 -29.71 57.47
N GLY A 773 9.85 -29.40 58.78
CA GLY A 773 9.21 -30.26 59.79
C GLY A 773 9.91 -31.54 60.27
N ARG A 774 9.96 -31.74 61.60
CA ARG A 774 10.33 -33.03 62.25
C ARG A 774 9.12 -33.65 62.97
N SER A 775 8.92 -34.97 62.79
CA SER A 775 8.45 -35.94 63.82
C SER A 775 7.03 -35.80 64.43
N PRO A 776 6.50 -36.83 65.15
CA PRO A 776 6.79 -38.28 65.13
C PRO A 776 5.53 -39.21 65.13
N ASN A 777 5.78 -40.54 65.11
CA ASN A 777 4.84 -41.67 65.38
C ASN A 777 3.73 -41.92 64.33
N ALA A 778 3.29 -43.16 64.01
CA ALA A 778 3.50 -44.50 64.59
C ALA A 778 3.68 -45.54 63.45
N VAL A 779 4.65 -46.47 63.45
CA VAL A 779 4.74 -47.74 64.23
C VAL A 779 3.70 -48.82 63.84
N ARG A 780 3.99 -49.64 62.81
CA ARG A 780 4.19 -51.12 62.95
C ARG A 780 4.59 -51.88 61.65
N ARG A 781 5.73 -52.59 61.75
CA ARG A 781 6.03 -53.96 61.28
C ARG A 781 5.74 -54.40 59.83
N SER A 782 6.80 -54.41 59.02
CA SER A 782 7.19 -55.53 58.13
C SER A 782 7.54 -56.81 58.96
N PRO A 783 7.97 -57.98 58.40
CA PRO A 783 8.35 -58.34 57.01
C PRO A 783 7.62 -59.62 56.53
N SER A 784 8.08 -60.57 55.69
CA SER A 784 9.34 -60.87 54.95
C SER A 784 9.10 -61.95 53.87
N ALA A 785 9.90 -61.94 52.79
CA ALA A 785 10.42 -63.08 51.99
C ALA A 785 9.48 -64.23 51.48
N GLY A 786 9.78 -64.94 50.37
CA GLY A 786 10.77 -64.65 49.33
C GLY A 786 11.38 -65.89 48.65
N ARG A 787 11.43 -65.87 47.29
CA ARG A 787 12.41 -66.58 46.44
C ARG A 787 12.19 -68.14 46.31
N PRO A 788 12.97 -68.91 45.51
CA PRO A 788 12.46 -69.37 44.18
C PRO A 788 12.72 -70.86 43.81
N ALA A 789 12.16 -71.36 42.69
CA ALA A 789 12.68 -72.56 41.99
C ALA A 789 12.22 -72.74 40.51
N ARG A 790 13.18 -73.08 39.64
CA ARG A 790 13.21 -74.13 38.56
C ARG A 790 11.98 -74.38 37.65
N GLY A 791 12.22 -74.38 36.33
CA GLY A 791 11.49 -75.23 35.33
C GLY A 791 12.23 -76.57 35.11
N PRO A 792 12.18 -77.25 33.94
CA PRO A 792 11.47 -76.92 32.69
C PRO A 792 10.68 -78.09 32.00
N ALA A 793 9.81 -77.77 31.04
CA ALA A 793 9.32 -78.64 29.94
C ALA A 793 8.75 -77.71 28.84
N ALA A 794 9.06 -77.80 27.54
CA ALA A 794 9.01 -78.91 26.57
C ALA A 794 7.60 -79.12 25.98
N GLY A 795 7.44 -78.75 24.70
CA GLY A 795 6.20 -78.88 23.91
C GLY A 795 6.31 -78.17 22.55
N ARG A 796 6.26 -78.92 21.45
CA ARG A 796 6.31 -78.44 20.05
C ARG A 796 5.63 -79.51 19.14
N PRO A 797 5.35 -79.23 17.86
CA PRO A 797 3.99 -78.94 17.38
C PRO A 797 3.44 -80.03 16.46
N ASP A 798 2.21 -79.85 15.99
CA ASP A 798 1.61 -80.67 14.92
C ASP A 798 1.07 -79.84 13.75
N CYS A 799 0.77 -80.51 12.62
CA CYS A 799 0.59 -79.91 11.30
C CYS A 799 -0.73 -80.27 10.59
N ALA A 800 -1.08 -79.50 9.56
CA ALA A 800 -2.09 -79.81 8.53
C ALA A 800 -1.67 -79.16 7.19
N ALA A 801 -2.08 -79.70 6.04
CA ALA A 801 -1.61 -79.21 4.73
C ALA A 801 -2.59 -79.44 3.55
N SER A 802 -2.75 -78.42 2.71
CA SER A 802 -3.33 -78.46 1.36
C SER A 802 -2.83 -77.22 0.59
N HIS A 803 -1.91 -77.30 -0.38
CA HIS A 803 -2.11 -77.71 -1.80
C HIS A 803 -3.05 -76.76 -2.57
N ALA A 804 -2.85 -76.35 -3.84
CA ALA A 804 -1.79 -76.36 -4.88
C ALA A 804 -2.51 -75.81 -6.18
N SER A 805 -1.94 -75.30 -7.27
CA SER A 805 -0.59 -75.00 -7.84
C SER A 805 -0.73 -73.68 -8.67
N THR A 806 0.04 -73.19 -9.67
CA THR A 806 1.18 -73.56 -10.58
C THR A 806 2.10 -72.30 -10.73
N ALA A 807 3.25 -72.19 -11.42
CA ALA A 807 3.76 -72.59 -12.76
C ALA A 807 3.12 -71.81 -13.95
N ASP A 808 3.81 -71.18 -14.91
CA ASP A 808 5.25 -71.02 -15.31
C ASP A 808 5.39 -69.78 -16.24
N ALA A 809 6.52 -69.30 -16.79
CA ALA A 809 7.97 -69.23 -16.48
C ALA A 809 8.63 -68.17 -17.42
N ALA A 810 9.93 -67.80 -17.26
CA ALA A 810 10.49 -66.51 -17.73
C ALA A 810 11.29 -66.46 -19.11
N PRO A 811 12.56 -65.98 -19.24
CA PRO A 811 12.86 -64.80 -20.10
C PRO A 811 14.06 -64.88 -21.10
N THR A 812 14.29 -63.84 -21.94
CA THR A 812 15.57 -63.35 -22.58
C THR A 812 15.28 -62.23 -23.64
N GLY A 813 16.19 -61.37 -24.15
CA GLY A 813 17.56 -60.95 -23.77
C GLY A 813 18.34 -60.09 -24.83
N ARG A 814 18.95 -58.95 -24.41
CA ARG A 814 20.11 -58.14 -24.97
C ARG A 814 20.15 -57.56 -26.42
N ASP A 815 20.29 -56.23 -26.52
CA ASP A 815 21.35 -55.36 -27.14
C ASP A 815 22.14 -55.75 -28.43
N PRO A 816 22.83 -54.81 -29.14
CA PRO A 816 22.51 -53.43 -29.61
C PRO A 816 22.97 -53.18 -31.10
N TRP A 817 23.06 -51.93 -31.61
CA TRP A 817 24.12 -51.33 -32.51
C TRP A 817 23.68 -49.97 -33.14
N ALA A 818 24.61 -49.21 -33.77
CA ALA A 818 24.43 -47.89 -34.42
C ALA A 818 25.65 -47.57 -35.35
N PRO A 819 25.82 -46.38 -35.99
CA PRO A 819 24.93 -45.43 -36.71
C PRO A 819 25.36 -45.40 -38.22
N PRO A 820 25.61 -44.27 -38.96
CA PRO A 820 24.96 -42.95 -39.11
C PRO A 820 24.54 -42.61 -40.58
N GLY A 821 23.87 -41.46 -40.81
CA GLY A 821 23.74 -40.88 -42.16
C GLY A 821 22.84 -39.64 -42.28
N GLY A 822 23.24 -38.64 -43.06
CA GLY A 822 22.42 -37.53 -43.57
C GLY A 822 22.50 -37.46 -45.11
N PRO A 823 22.25 -36.33 -45.81
CA PRO A 823 21.89 -34.98 -45.31
C PRO A 823 20.80 -34.22 -46.14
N VAL A 824 20.51 -32.95 -45.78
CA VAL A 824 20.10 -31.79 -46.64
C VAL A 824 18.83 -31.86 -47.54
N GLY A 825 18.03 -30.78 -47.56
CA GLY A 825 16.99 -30.51 -48.58
C GLY A 825 15.78 -29.68 -48.09
N GLN A 826 15.96 -28.41 -47.72
CA GLN A 826 15.60 -27.22 -48.52
C GLN A 826 14.13 -27.04 -49.00
N ARG A 827 13.48 -26.04 -48.37
CA ARG A 827 12.63 -24.94 -48.95
C ARG A 827 11.38 -25.24 -49.81
N ALA A 828 10.34 -24.45 -49.50
CA ALA A 828 9.33 -23.88 -50.41
C ALA A 828 8.25 -24.81 -50.99
N SER A 829 7.05 -24.33 -51.39
CA SER A 829 6.27 -23.16 -50.94
C SER A 829 4.84 -23.18 -51.54
N ARG A 830 3.95 -22.34 -50.98
CA ARG A 830 2.71 -21.79 -51.58
C ARG A 830 1.52 -22.74 -51.85
N ALA A 831 0.35 -22.10 -51.75
CA ALA A 831 -0.98 -22.51 -52.21
C ALA A 831 -1.58 -23.78 -51.57
N GLY A 832 -2.89 -23.85 -51.32
CA GLY A 832 -3.92 -22.83 -51.60
C GLY A 832 -5.22 -23.48 -52.01
N ARG A 833 -6.09 -23.71 -51.03
CA ARG A 833 -7.50 -24.13 -51.11
C ARG A 833 -8.03 -24.12 -49.66
N GLY A 834 -9.30 -23.81 -49.37
CA GLY A 834 -10.41 -23.51 -50.27
C GLY A 834 -11.69 -24.18 -49.78
N THR A 835 -12.44 -23.47 -48.93
CA THR A 835 -13.86 -23.70 -48.58
C THR A 835 -14.35 -25.13 -48.32
N ALA A 836 -14.71 -25.40 -47.06
CA ALA A 836 -15.76 -26.36 -46.73
C ALA A 836 -16.57 -25.84 -45.52
N VAL A 837 -17.89 -25.79 -45.65
CA VAL A 837 -18.83 -25.43 -44.57
C VAL A 837 -19.47 -26.71 -44.06
N ALA A 838 -19.54 -26.88 -42.74
CA ALA A 838 -20.40 -27.87 -42.09
C ALA A 838 -20.85 -27.33 -40.73
N ALA A 839 -22.14 -27.53 -40.40
CA ALA A 839 -22.75 -27.06 -39.15
C ALA A 839 -23.80 -28.08 -38.66
N VAL A 840 -24.29 -27.86 -37.43
CA VAL A 840 -25.45 -28.53 -36.79
C VAL A 840 -25.25 -29.96 -36.28
N ALA A 841 -25.24 -30.10 -34.95
CA ALA A 841 -25.90 -31.17 -34.18
C ALA A 841 -26.15 -30.69 -32.72
N ARG A 842 -27.09 -31.29 -31.96
CA ARG A 842 -27.52 -30.83 -30.63
C ARG A 842 -27.48 -31.92 -29.54
N GLY A 843 -26.88 -31.60 -28.38
CA GLY A 843 -27.18 -32.19 -27.05
C GLY A 843 -26.84 -33.69 -26.83
N PRO A 844 -27.22 -34.28 -25.68
CA PRO A 844 -27.92 -33.71 -24.51
C PRO A 844 -27.19 -33.94 -23.14
N GLN A 845 -27.91 -33.74 -22.02
CA GLN A 845 -27.42 -33.74 -20.62
C GLN A 845 -27.39 -35.13 -19.92
N ARG A 846 -26.63 -35.23 -18.81
CA ARG A 846 -26.93 -35.94 -17.53
C ARG A 846 -26.01 -35.32 -16.45
N LEU A 847 -26.45 -34.79 -15.30
CA LEU A 847 -27.24 -35.33 -14.17
C LEU A 847 -26.53 -36.36 -13.27
N TRP A 848 -26.18 -35.90 -12.06
CA TRP A 848 -26.25 -36.63 -10.78
C TRP A 848 -26.79 -35.66 -9.72
N GLY A 849 -27.47 -36.17 -8.68
CA GLY A 849 -28.02 -35.34 -7.61
C GLY A 849 -28.59 -36.17 -6.46
N LEU A 850 -28.89 -35.52 -5.34
CA LEU A 850 -29.54 -36.11 -4.17
C LEU A 850 -30.60 -35.16 -3.60
N SER A 851 -31.54 -35.74 -2.87
CA SER A 851 -32.75 -35.16 -2.26
C SER A 851 -33.02 -35.96 -0.94
N PRO A 852 -34.04 -35.75 -0.08
CA PRO A 852 -35.38 -35.18 -0.40
C PRO A 852 -36.16 -34.39 0.70
N ARG A 853 -37.36 -33.87 0.33
CA ARG A 853 -38.62 -33.78 1.15
C ARG A 853 -38.70 -32.73 2.31
N LEU A 854 -39.85 -32.13 2.70
CA LEU A 854 -41.30 -32.22 2.38
C LEU A 854 -42.06 -30.87 2.64
N TRP A 855 -43.23 -30.69 1.98
CA TRP A 855 -44.42 -29.87 2.38
C TRP A 855 -44.32 -28.31 2.33
N ASP A 856 -45.37 -27.55 1.94
CA ASP A 856 -46.61 -27.90 1.20
C ASP A 856 -47.27 -26.68 0.47
N CYS A 857 -48.31 -26.97 -0.32
CA CYS A 857 -49.25 -26.14 -1.09
C CYS A 857 -49.39 -24.61 -0.86
N CYS A 858 -49.51 -23.86 -1.96
CA CYS A 858 -50.74 -23.11 -2.27
C CYS A 858 -50.91 -22.87 -3.79
N CYS A 859 -52.13 -22.55 -4.25
CA CYS A 859 -52.50 -22.45 -5.67
C CYS A 859 -52.89 -21.03 -6.10
N GLY A 860 -52.80 -20.76 -7.41
CA GLY A 860 -53.32 -19.53 -8.04
C GLY A 860 -53.00 -19.50 -9.53
N ALA A 861 -53.97 -19.83 -10.38
CA ALA A 861 -53.83 -19.82 -11.83
C ALA A 861 -55.12 -19.32 -12.48
N GLU A 862 -54.99 -18.43 -13.45
CA GLU A 862 -56.07 -18.08 -14.38
C GLU A 862 -55.49 -17.76 -15.75
N ALA A 863 -56.26 -17.97 -16.81
CA ALA A 863 -55.76 -17.95 -18.19
C ALA A 863 -56.80 -17.37 -19.15
N ALA A 864 -56.34 -16.51 -20.05
CA ALA A 864 -57.10 -16.05 -21.21
C ALA A 864 -56.18 -15.98 -22.44
N ALA A 865 -56.65 -16.50 -23.58
CA ALA A 865 -55.91 -16.48 -24.83
C ALA A 865 -56.84 -16.15 -26.00
N VAL A 866 -56.46 -15.16 -26.82
CA VAL A 866 -57.00 -14.91 -28.18
C VAL A 866 -55.81 -14.58 -29.10
N ARG A 867 -56.04 -14.64 -30.42
CA ARG A 867 -55.02 -14.92 -31.46
C ARG A 867 -55.06 -13.85 -32.61
N PRO A 868 -54.45 -14.01 -33.81
CA PRO A 868 -53.54 -12.96 -34.31
C PRO A 868 -53.82 -12.43 -35.73
N MET A 869 -53.06 -11.40 -36.12
CA MET A 869 -52.80 -10.91 -37.49
C MET A 869 -51.46 -10.13 -37.43
N ARG A 870 -50.46 -10.20 -38.34
CA ARG A 870 -50.39 -10.20 -39.82
C ARG A 870 -51.10 -8.97 -40.41
N GLU A 871 -50.49 -8.08 -41.19
CA GLU A 871 -49.23 -8.08 -41.98
C GLU A 871 -48.43 -6.78 -41.65
N GLY A 872 -47.24 -6.43 -42.12
CA GLY A 872 -46.33 -6.99 -43.13
C GLY A 872 -46.07 -6.00 -44.28
N VAL A 873 -44.87 -5.41 -44.37
CA VAL A 873 -44.19 -4.82 -45.56
C VAL A 873 -42.91 -4.09 -45.10
N CYS A 874 -41.85 -4.11 -45.93
CA CYS A 874 -40.65 -3.28 -45.74
C CYS A 874 -40.58 -2.18 -46.81
N GLY A 875 -40.01 -1.02 -46.49
CA GLY A 875 -39.68 0.03 -47.45
C GLY A 875 -38.48 0.83 -46.98
N ASN A 876 -37.53 1.08 -47.87
CA ASN A 876 -36.43 2.02 -47.63
C ASN A 876 -36.91 3.46 -47.85
N GLY A 877 -36.36 4.39 -47.07
CA GLY A 877 -36.49 5.84 -47.20
C GLY A 877 -35.43 6.50 -46.35
#